data_AF-A0A8B7NSB4-F1
#
_entry.id   AF-A0A8B7NSB4-F1
#
_cell.length_a   1.000
_cell.length_b   1.000
_cell.length_c   1.000
_cell.angle_alpha   90.00
_cell.angle_beta   90.00
_cell.angle_gamma   90.00
#
_symmetry.space_group_name_H-M   'P 1'
#
loop_
_entity.id
_entity.type
_entity.pdbx_description
1 polymer ?
#
loop_
_entity_poly.entity_id
_entity_poly.type
_entity_poly.pdbx_seq_one_letter_code
_entity_poly.pdbx_strand_id
1 'polypeptide(L)'
;MYYRECAAPLMYYRECAAPLMYYRECAAPLMYYRECAAPLMYYRECAAPLMYYRECAAPLMYYRECAAPLMYYRECAAPLMYYRECAAPLMYYRECAAPLMYYRECAAPLMYYRECAAPLMYYRECAAPLMYYRECAAPLMYYRECAAPLMYYRECAAPLMYYRECAAPLMYYRECAAPLMYYRECAAPLMYYRECAAPLMYYRECAAPLMYYRECAAPLMYYRECAAPLMYYRECAAPLMYYRECAAPLMYYRECAAPLMYYRECAAPLMYYRECAAPLMYYLCLSTVDRRSRDRFIDSNNQIAALVERFKVEGGPFRKYAGPIESDPQDHKVPLFSYGQPGVISVMLTLFWRSYSLMLPNNRAGAQDFFLRLLLLPSYFFLLWNFYFPLQSTQRSFQTRGGLVFNCVVGTAFLAAAATATTFSGHRTRYYHEARSGLYRGPLFLVSYFCFAAPIAFLSVMAASAIVFFGLGLTTEGRDPGATDPDWLGWLLFGSVLWAAWGFVEQQTIALMLIVRSSYCAASASVALTSAYLLVGAATLRSLVGIPDWLYYLSHVNVFKFAAAALQQQLLWQQLPSLPVNETITCPDNNAEFGCRYRNGTYYLLERYHVFQGGVDLDRQDLDFFTNVGFSFIFYAGMLIGNLVLYLIPLPAFIKTKFRE
;
A
#
# COMPACT_ATOMS: atom_id res chain seq x y z
N MET A 1 -17.95 50.10 -13.01
CA MET A 1 -18.64 50.96 -13.99
C MET A 1 -19.83 50.19 -14.57
N TYR A 2 -20.99 50.84 -14.69
CA TYR A 2 -22.19 50.24 -15.27
C TYR A 2 -22.53 51.00 -16.55
N TYR A 3 -22.58 50.29 -17.66
CA TYR A 3 -22.85 50.82 -18.99
C TYR A 3 -24.14 50.20 -19.53
N ARG A 4 -25.11 51.07 -19.82
CA ARG A 4 -26.42 50.62 -20.32
C ARG A 4 -26.38 50.32 -21.81
N GLU A 5 -25.86 51.25 -22.61
CA GLU A 5 -25.71 51.14 -24.06
C GLU A 5 -24.37 51.75 -24.47
N CYS A 6 -23.52 51.01 -25.18
CA CYS A 6 -22.29 51.56 -25.78
C CYS A 6 -22.04 50.97 -27.17
N ALA A 7 -21.64 51.80 -28.14
CA ALA A 7 -21.31 51.31 -29.48
C ALA A 7 -19.91 50.68 -29.52
N ALA A 8 -18.85 51.49 -29.37
CA ALA A 8 -17.46 51.01 -29.43
C ALA A 8 -16.59 51.75 -28.41
N PRO A 9 -16.76 51.51 -27.10
CA PRO A 9 -15.91 52.13 -26.10
C PRO A 9 -14.48 51.61 -26.25
N LEU A 10 -13.51 52.54 -26.35
CA LEU A 10 -12.09 52.24 -26.30
C LEU A 10 -11.55 52.60 -24.91
N MET A 11 -11.05 51.60 -24.19
CA MET A 11 -10.47 51.79 -22.86
C MET A 11 -9.05 51.23 -22.82
N TYR A 12 -8.13 52.08 -22.34
CA TYR A 12 -6.75 51.73 -22.10
C TYR A 12 -6.46 51.84 -20.60
N TYR A 13 -6.09 50.72 -20.01
CA TYR A 13 -5.73 50.62 -18.61
C TYR A 13 -4.25 50.24 -18.50
N ARG A 14 -3.46 51.13 -17.88
CA ARG A 14 -2.04 50.88 -17.63
C ARG A 14 -1.84 49.95 -16.44
N GLU A 15 -2.42 50.29 -15.30
CA GLU A 15 -2.34 49.53 -14.04
C GLU A 15 -3.72 49.51 -13.39
N CYS A 16 -4.24 48.33 -13.09
CA CYS A 16 -5.56 48.15 -12.49
C CYS A 16 -5.59 46.96 -11.54
N ALA A 17 -6.09 47.14 -10.31
CA ALA A 17 -6.22 46.02 -9.37
C ALA A 17 -7.43 45.13 -9.73
N ALA A 18 -8.66 45.61 -9.53
CA ALA A 18 -9.87 44.82 -9.76
C ALA A 18 -11.00 45.67 -10.38
N PRO A 19 -10.89 46.05 -11.67
CA PRO A 19 -11.95 46.79 -12.33
C PRO A 19 -13.18 45.91 -12.48
N LEU A 20 -14.32 46.39 -11.98
CA LEU A 20 -15.62 45.75 -12.15
C LEU A 20 -16.44 46.51 -13.19
N MET A 21 -16.77 45.85 -14.30
CA MET A 21 -17.54 46.44 -15.40
C MET A 21 -18.75 45.60 -15.76
N TYR A 22 -19.89 46.26 -15.86
CA TYR A 22 -21.14 45.67 -16.30
C TYR A 22 -21.61 46.39 -17.56
N TYR A 23 -21.84 45.62 -18.62
CA TYR A 23 -22.38 46.08 -19.89
C TYR A 23 -23.70 45.38 -20.16
N ARG A 24 -24.76 46.16 -20.36
CA ARG A 24 -26.06 45.63 -20.78
C ARG A 24 -26.09 45.38 -22.28
N GLU A 25 -25.87 46.41 -23.09
CA GLU A 25 -25.84 46.29 -24.55
C GLU A 25 -24.57 46.98 -25.11
N CYS A 26 -23.72 46.21 -25.79
CA CYS A 26 -22.48 46.69 -26.39
C CYS A 26 -22.21 46.11 -27.77
N ALA A 27 -21.86 46.93 -28.76
CA ALA A 27 -21.50 46.38 -30.07
C ALA A 27 -20.06 45.85 -30.08
N ALA A 28 -19.05 46.71 -29.91
CA ALA A 28 -17.64 46.32 -30.06
C ALA A 28 -16.72 47.05 -29.07
N PRO A 29 -16.70 46.66 -27.79
CA PRO A 29 -15.76 47.24 -26.82
C PRO A 29 -14.32 46.83 -27.17
N LEU A 30 -13.42 47.81 -27.21
CA LEU A 30 -11.98 47.63 -27.37
C LEU A 30 -11.29 47.91 -26.04
N MET A 31 -10.71 46.89 -25.42
CA MET A 31 -10.04 47.05 -24.12
C MET A 31 -8.60 46.57 -24.18
N TYR A 32 -7.69 47.45 -23.76
CA TYR A 32 -6.28 47.15 -23.62
C TYR A 32 -5.87 47.27 -22.15
N TYR A 33 -5.34 46.18 -21.61
CA TYR A 33 -4.78 46.12 -20.27
C TYR A 33 -3.29 45.80 -20.36
N ARG A 34 -2.46 46.68 -19.78
CA ARG A 34 -1.03 46.40 -19.62
C ARG A 34 -0.80 45.51 -18.40
N GLU A 35 -1.16 45.97 -17.22
CA GLU A 35 -1.01 45.22 -15.95
C GLU A 35 -2.34 45.23 -15.19
N CYS A 36 -2.95 44.06 -15.02
CA CYS A 36 -4.23 43.95 -14.29
C CYS A 36 -4.29 42.72 -13.38
N ALA A 37 -4.68 42.86 -12.11
CA ALA A 37 -4.74 41.70 -11.23
C ALA A 37 -6.00 40.85 -11.49
N ALA A 38 -7.21 41.41 -11.33
CA ALA A 38 -8.45 40.65 -11.41
C ALA A 38 -9.62 41.46 -12.02
N PRO A 39 -9.65 41.66 -13.34
CA PRO A 39 -10.79 42.32 -13.99
C PRO A 39 -12.04 41.43 -13.93
N LEU A 40 -13.15 42.00 -13.48
CA LEU A 40 -14.47 41.38 -13.43
C LEU A 40 -15.37 42.02 -14.49
N MET A 41 -15.76 41.27 -15.51
CA MET A 41 -16.57 41.80 -16.61
C MET A 41 -17.82 40.97 -16.85
N TYR A 42 -18.96 41.64 -16.87
CA TYR A 42 -20.25 41.05 -17.18
C TYR A 42 -20.84 41.73 -18.42
N TYR A 43 -21.16 40.91 -19.42
CA TYR A 43 -21.84 41.33 -20.64
C TYR A 43 -23.17 40.59 -20.75
N ARG A 44 -24.26 41.33 -20.89
CA ARG A 44 -25.56 40.74 -21.22
C ARG A 44 -25.65 40.49 -22.73
N GLU A 45 -25.49 41.51 -23.56
CA GLU A 45 -25.51 41.41 -25.02
C GLU A 45 -24.27 42.11 -25.60
N CYS A 46 -23.40 41.35 -26.28
CA CYS A 46 -22.20 41.89 -26.91
C CYS A 46 -22.01 41.33 -28.33
N ALA A 47 -21.71 42.15 -29.33
CA ALA A 47 -21.44 41.62 -30.67
C ALA A 47 -20.00 41.08 -30.79
N ALA A 48 -19.00 41.95 -30.64
CA ALA A 48 -17.59 41.58 -30.88
C ALA A 48 -16.63 42.30 -29.91
N PRO A 49 -16.51 41.85 -28.65
CA PRO A 49 -15.54 42.40 -27.72
C PRO A 49 -14.11 42.01 -28.13
N LEU A 50 -13.21 42.98 -28.12
CA LEU A 50 -11.79 42.81 -28.42
C LEU A 50 -10.98 43.19 -27.20
N MET A 51 -10.30 42.20 -26.63
CA MET A 51 -9.58 42.37 -25.37
C MET A 51 -8.14 41.92 -25.51
N TYR A 52 -7.24 42.83 -25.18
CA TYR A 52 -5.80 42.59 -25.15
C TYR A 52 -5.29 42.73 -23.72
N TYR A 53 -4.69 41.67 -23.21
CA TYR A 53 -4.02 41.64 -21.92
C TYR A 53 -2.53 41.33 -22.12
N ARG A 54 -1.66 42.21 -21.65
CA ARG A 54 -0.23 41.91 -21.57
C ARG A 54 0.06 41.04 -20.35
N GLU A 55 -0.28 41.51 -19.14
CA GLU A 55 -0.08 40.77 -17.89
C GLU A 55 -1.38 40.80 -17.08
N CYS A 56 -1.97 39.62 -16.84
CA CYS A 56 -3.21 39.47 -16.08
C CYS A 56 -3.14 38.29 -15.10
N ALA A 57 -3.55 38.47 -13.84
CA ALA A 57 -3.54 37.34 -12.91
C ALA A 57 -4.79 36.47 -13.07
N ALA A 58 -5.99 37.02 -12.86
CA ALA A 58 -7.24 36.25 -12.83
C ALA A 58 -8.42 37.03 -13.43
N PRO A 59 -8.53 37.14 -14.77
CA PRO A 59 -9.69 37.75 -15.39
C PRO A 59 -10.91 36.85 -15.26
N LEU A 60 -12.05 37.46 -14.89
CA LEU A 60 -13.34 36.81 -14.70
C LEU A 60 -14.36 37.43 -15.64
N MET A 61 -14.82 36.65 -16.60
CA MET A 61 -15.69 37.16 -17.66
C MET A 61 -16.95 36.32 -17.81
N TYR A 62 -18.09 37.00 -17.79
CA TYR A 62 -19.39 36.41 -17.97
C TYR A 62 -20.08 37.04 -19.17
N TYR A 63 -20.45 36.21 -20.15
CA TYR A 63 -21.21 36.58 -21.32
C TYR A 63 -22.52 35.80 -21.35
N ARG A 64 -23.64 36.52 -21.42
CA ARG A 64 -24.94 35.88 -21.68
C ARG A 64 -25.10 35.62 -23.18
N GLU A 65 -25.02 36.65 -24.02
CA GLU A 65 -25.11 36.53 -25.47
C GLU A 65 -23.92 37.26 -26.11
N CYS A 66 -23.07 36.52 -26.84
CA CYS A 66 -21.90 37.08 -27.52
C CYS A 66 -21.75 36.51 -28.93
N ALA A 67 -21.52 37.32 -29.96
CA ALA A 67 -21.32 36.76 -31.31
C ALA A 67 -19.87 36.27 -31.49
N ALA A 68 -18.87 37.15 -31.36
CA ALA A 68 -17.48 36.82 -31.67
C ALA A 68 -16.49 37.55 -30.75
N PRO A 69 -16.26 37.04 -29.52
CA PRO A 69 -15.25 37.60 -28.64
C PRO A 69 -13.84 37.24 -29.13
N LEU A 70 -12.98 38.25 -29.19
CA LEU A 70 -11.58 38.14 -29.59
C LEU A 70 -10.69 38.51 -28.41
N MET A 71 -9.95 37.54 -27.89
CA MET A 71 -9.17 37.70 -26.67
C MET A 71 -7.72 37.28 -26.89
N TYR A 72 -6.82 38.21 -26.62
CA TYR A 72 -5.39 37.98 -26.68
C TYR A 72 -4.78 38.17 -25.29
N TYR A 73 -4.13 37.12 -24.80
CA TYR A 73 -3.37 37.13 -23.56
C TYR A 73 -1.91 36.81 -23.86
N ARG A 74 -1.00 37.69 -23.44
CA ARG A 74 0.43 37.39 -23.45
C ARG A 74 0.78 36.53 -22.23
N GLU A 75 0.51 37.00 -21.02
CA GLU A 75 0.76 36.28 -19.78
C GLU A 75 -0.50 36.30 -18.91
N CYS A 76 -1.07 35.12 -18.60
CA CYS A 76 -2.29 35.01 -17.81
C CYS A 76 -2.25 33.83 -16.83
N ALA A 77 -2.43 34.04 -15.53
CA ALA A 77 -2.37 32.92 -14.58
C ALA A 77 -3.62 32.04 -14.65
N ALA A 78 -4.81 32.58 -14.38
CA ALA A 78 -6.05 31.79 -14.27
C ALA A 78 -7.28 32.54 -14.81
N PRO A 79 -7.48 32.58 -16.15
CA PRO A 79 -8.68 33.16 -16.72
C PRO A 79 -9.90 32.26 -16.49
N LEU A 80 -10.99 32.87 -16.03
CA LEU A 80 -12.28 32.23 -15.78
C LEU A 80 -13.33 32.84 -16.70
N MET A 81 -13.84 32.04 -17.63
CA MET A 81 -14.78 32.53 -18.65
C MET A 81 -16.03 31.67 -18.71
N TYR A 82 -17.17 32.33 -18.63
CA TYR A 82 -18.49 31.73 -18.73
C TYR A 82 -19.24 32.33 -19.89
N TYR A 83 -19.66 31.48 -20.83
CA TYR A 83 -20.51 31.83 -21.96
C TYR A 83 -21.80 31.02 -21.89
N ARG A 84 -22.94 31.71 -21.92
CA ARG A 84 -24.22 31.04 -22.12
C ARG A 84 -24.46 30.75 -23.61
N GLU A 85 -24.45 31.78 -24.46
CA GLU A 85 -24.62 31.65 -25.90
C GLU A 85 -23.48 32.40 -26.60
N CYS A 86 -22.66 31.67 -27.37
CA CYS A 86 -21.52 32.23 -28.12
C CYS A 86 -21.43 31.65 -29.53
N ALA A 87 -21.28 32.46 -30.58
CA ALA A 87 -21.13 31.90 -31.93
C ALA A 87 -19.69 31.43 -32.18
N ALA A 88 -18.70 32.32 -32.11
CA ALA A 88 -17.33 32.01 -32.48
C ALA A 88 -16.30 32.74 -31.61
N PRO A 89 -15.99 32.24 -30.40
CA PRO A 89 -14.94 32.80 -29.58
C PRO A 89 -13.56 32.47 -30.16
N LEU A 90 -12.71 33.50 -30.26
CA LEU A 90 -11.34 33.44 -30.76
C LEU A 90 -10.39 33.81 -29.61
N MET A 91 -9.61 32.84 -29.15
CA MET A 91 -8.76 33.01 -27.99
C MET A 91 -7.31 32.62 -28.28
N TYR A 92 -6.42 33.55 -28.02
CA TYR A 92 -4.99 33.35 -28.16
C TYR A 92 -4.29 33.57 -26.82
N TYR A 93 -3.60 32.54 -26.36
CA TYR A 93 -2.76 32.57 -25.17
C TYR A 93 -1.32 32.24 -25.56
N ARG A 94 -0.40 33.15 -25.22
CA ARG A 94 1.03 32.83 -25.29
C ARG A 94 1.45 31.98 -24.10
N GLU A 95 1.23 32.47 -22.88
CA GLU A 95 1.55 31.75 -21.63
C GLU A 95 0.34 31.78 -20.70
N CYS A 96 -0.17 30.59 -20.34
CA CYS A 96 -1.31 30.48 -19.43
C CYS A 96 -1.20 29.30 -18.46
N ALA A 97 -1.37 29.52 -17.15
CA ALA A 97 -1.27 28.42 -16.19
C ALA A 97 -2.52 27.53 -16.20
N ALA A 98 -3.70 28.07 -15.88
CA ALA A 98 -4.91 27.27 -15.70
C ALA A 98 -6.18 28.01 -16.19
N PRO A 99 -6.46 28.01 -17.51
CA PRO A 99 -7.71 28.57 -18.03
C PRO A 99 -8.89 27.66 -17.71
N LEU A 100 -9.97 28.27 -17.21
CA LEU A 100 -11.22 27.63 -16.86
C LEU A 100 -12.34 28.21 -17.74
N MET A 101 -12.89 27.38 -18.62
CA MET A 101 -13.91 27.82 -19.57
C MET A 101 -15.16 26.96 -19.54
N TYR A 102 -16.29 27.62 -19.42
CA TYR A 102 -17.60 27.00 -19.45
C TYR A 102 -18.43 27.60 -20.59
N TYR A 103 -18.88 26.73 -21.49
CA TYR A 103 -19.79 27.05 -22.58
C TYR A 103 -21.07 26.22 -22.44
N ARG A 104 -22.21 26.90 -22.42
CA ARG A 104 -23.50 26.21 -22.54
C ARG A 104 -23.81 25.90 -24.01
N GLU A 105 -23.83 26.91 -24.87
CA GLU A 105 -24.08 26.76 -26.30
C GLU A 105 -23.00 27.52 -27.08
N CYS A 106 -22.21 26.80 -27.88
CA CYS A 106 -21.13 27.38 -28.69
C CYS A 106 -21.09 26.79 -30.10
N ALA A 107 -20.99 27.59 -31.16
CA ALA A 107 -20.91 27.03 -32.51
C ALA A 107 -19.48 26.57 -32.84
N ALA A 108 -18.50 27.47 -32.83
CA ALA A 108 -17.14 27.17 -33.28
C ALA A 108 -16.07 27.93 -32.47
N PRO A 109 -15.68 27.44 -31.29
CA PRO A 109 -14.59 28.03 -30.53
C PRO A 109 -13.24 27.70 -31.17
N LEU A 110 -12.41 28.72 -31.40
CA LEU A 110 -11.03 28.58 -31.86
C LEU A 110 -10.07 29.02 -30.75
N MET A 111 -9.21 28.09 -30.33
CA MET A 111 -8.32 28.32 -29.21
C MET A 111 -6.90 27.93 -29.57
N TYR A 112 -6.00 28.89 -29.41
CA TYR A 112 -4.58 28.71 -29.64
C TYR A 112 -3.81 28.95 -28.34
N TYR A 113 -3.10 27.92 -27.91
CA TYR A 113 -2.20 27.97 -26.77
C TYR A 113 -0.79 27.64 -27.23
N ARG A 114 0.16 28.55 -26.95
CA ARG A 114 1.58 28.23 -27.10
C ARG A 114 2.08 27.42 -25.92
N GLU A 115 1.91 27.91 -24.70
CA GLU A 115 2.31 27.22 -23.47
C GLU A 115 1.15 27.25 -22.46
N CYS A 116 0.65 26.06 -22.07
CA CYS A 116 -0.43 25.96 -21.09
C CYS A 116 -0.26 24.79 -20.12
N ALA A 117 -0.35 25.02 -18.81
CA ALA A 117 -0.18 23.93 -17.85
C ALA A 117 -1.42 23.02 -17.79
N ALA A 118 -2.59 23.55 -17.41
CA ALA A 118 -3.78 22.74 -17.16
C ALA A 118 -5.08 23.45 -17.58
N PRO A 119 -5.44 23.43 -18.89
CA PRO A 119 -6.71 23.97 -19.34
C PRO A 119 -7.87 23.05 -18.95
N LEU A 120 -8.93 23.65 -18.42
CA LEU A 120 -10.17 23.00 -18.00
C LEU A 120 -11.33 23.57 -18.81
N MET A 121 -11.94 22.73 -19.65
CA MET A 121 -12.99 23.16 -20.56
C MET A 121 -14.22 22.27 -20.47
N TYR A 122 -15.36 22.93 -20.26
CA TYR A 122 -16.67 22.29 -20.21
C TYR A 122 -17.57 22.86 -21.30
N TYR A 123 -18.05 21.98 -22.17
CA TYR A 123 -19.02 22.29 -23.20
C TYR A 123 -20.27 21.43 -22.99
N ARG A 124 -21.44 22.08 -22.91
CA ARG A 124 -22.71 21.37 -22.95
C ARG A 124 -23.08 21.04 -24.41
N GLU A 125 -23.17 22.05 -25.27
CA GLU A 125 -23.49 21.89 -26.69
C GLU A 125 -22.46 22.65 -27.53
N CYS A 126 -21.71 21.94 -28.37
CA CYS A 126 -20.69 22.53 -29.24
C CYS A 126 -20.70 21.93 -30.64
N ALA A 127 -20.69 22.73 -31.71
CA ALA A 127 -20.67 22.14 -33.06
C ALA A 127 -19.25 21.69 -33.45
N ALA A 128 -18.29 22.61 -33.51
CA ALA A 128 -16.95 22.34 -34.03
C ALA A 128 -15.85 23.11 -33.27
N PRO A 129 -15.42 22.62 -32.09
CA PRO A 129 -14.30 23.21 -31.38
C PRO A 129 -12.99 22.87 -32.09
N LEU A 130 -12.15 23.89 -32.24
CA LEU A 130 -10.86 23.81 -32.90
C LEU A 130 -9.77 24.30 -31.93
N MET A 131 -8.91 23.36 -31.52
CA MET A 131 -7.95 23.60 -30.45
C MET A 131 -6.54 23.23 -30.90
N TYR A 132 -5.64 24.19 -30.78
CA TYR A 132 -4.23 24.03 -31.08
C TYR A 132 -3.40 24.29 -29.83
N TYR A 133 -2.64 23.28 -29.42
CA TYR A 133 -1.68 23.36 -28.34
C TYR A 133 -0.29 23.04 -28.87
N ARG A 134 0.67 23.95 -28.65
CA ARG A 134 2.07 23.64 -28.88
C ARG A 134 2.63 22.83 -27.71
N GLU A 135 2.53 23.34 -26.49
CA GLU A 135 3.00 22.66 -25.27
C GLU A 135 1.90 22.68 -24.21
N CYS A 136 1.44 21.50 -23.78
CA CYS A 136 0.43 21.39 -22.73
C CYS A 136 0.66 20.23 -21.75
N ALA A 137 0.61 20.48 -20.44
CA ALA A 137 0.85 19.40 -19.48
C ALA A 137 -0.38 18.48 -19.33
N ALA A 138 -1.54 19.01 -18.91
CA ALA A 138 -2.71 18.19 -18.58
C ALA A 138 -4.04 18.87 -18.95
N PRO A 139 -4.46 18.83 -20.22
CA PRO A 139 -5.75 19.36 -20.64
C PRO A 139 -6.88 18.44 -20.18
N LEU A 140 -7.92 19.03 -19.60
CA LEU A 140 -9.13 18.37 -19.11
C LEU A 140 -10.34 18.92 -19.87
N MET A 141 -10.97 18.06 -20.67
CA MET A 141 -12.07 18.47 -21.55
C MET A 141 -13.29 17.58 -21.36
N TYR A 142 -14.42 18.22 -21.11
CA TYR A 142 -15.71 17.58 -20.98
C TYR A 142 -16.68 18.12 -22.04
N TYR A 143 -17.20 17.22 -22.85
CA TYR A 143 -18.24 17.50 -23.83
C TYR A 143 -19.46 16.63 -23.55
N ARG A 144 -20.63 17.27 -23.41
CA ARG A 144 -21.89 16.54 -23.40
C ARG A 144 -22.33 16.20 -24.83
N GLU A 145 -22.48 17.19 -25.69
CA GLU A 145 -22.86 17.02 -27.09
C GLU A 145 -21.88 17.79 -27.98
N CYS A 146 -21.16 17.07 -28.87
CA CYS A 146 -20.21 17.67 -29.80
C CYS A 146 -20.31 17.06 -31.20
N ALA A 147 -20.35 17.85 -32.27
CA ALA A 147 -20.38 17.27 -33.62
C ALA A 147 -18.98 16.84 -34.09
N ALA A 148 -18.04 17.78 -34.21
CA ALA A 148 -16.73 17.51 -34.81
C ALA A 148 -15.59 18.29 -34.11
N PRO A 149 -15.09 17.80 -32.96
CA PRO A 149 -13.95 18.42 -32.31
C PRO A 149 -12.66 18.11 -33.08
N LEU A 150 -11.87 19.16 -33.32
CA LEU A 150 -10.58 19.10 -34.00
C LEU A 150 -9.49 19.56 -33.03
N MET A 151 -8.60 18.63 -32.68
CA MET A 151 -7.56 18.89 -31.68
C MET A 151 -6.19 18.53 -32.22
N TYR A 152 -5.28 19.51 -32.14
CA TYR A 152 -3.88 19.34 -32.50
C TYR A 152 -2.99 19.63 -31.29
N TYR A 153 -2.22 18.62 -30.91
CA TYR A 153 -1.20 18.72 -29.88
C TYR A 153 0.17 18.39 -30.48
N ARG A 154 1.12 19.32 -30.31
CA ARG A 154 2.52 19.02 -30.63
C ARG A 154 3.16 18.24 -29.47
N GLU A 155 3.12 18.75 -28.25
CA GLU A 155 3.68 18.09 -27.06
C GLU A 155 2.64 18.11 -25.94
N CYS A 156 2.20 16.93 -25.48
CA CYS A 156 1.24 16.82 -24.38
C CYS A 156 1.53 15.68 -23.40
N ALA A 157 1.57 15.93 -22.09
CA ALA A 157 1.87 14.86 -21.14
C ALA A 157 0.66 13.92 -20.92
N ALA A 158 -0.47 14.45 -20.45
CA ALA A 158 -1.62 13.61 -20.06
C ALA A 158 -2.97 14.30 -20.36
N PRO A 159 -3.46 14.24 -21.61
CA PRO A 159 -4.78 14.75 -21.95
C PRO A 159 -5.87 13.80 -21.43
N LEU A 160 -6.90 14.38 -20.83
CA LEU A 160 -8.06 13.69 -20.27
C LEU A 160 -9.33 14.22 -20.94
N MET A 161 -10.01 13.36 -21.69
CA MET A 161 -11.14 13.76 -22.52
C MET A 161 -12.34 12.87 -22.29
N TYR A 162 -13.47 13.50 -21.97
CA TYR A 162 -14.75 12.84 -21.78
C TYR A 162 -15.78 13.36 -22.76
N TYR A 163 -16.34 12.45 -23.55
CA TYR A 163 -17.43 12.72 -24.47
C TYR A 163 -18.62 11.84 -24.12
N ARG A 164 -19.79 12.46 -23.93
CA ARG A 164 -21.04 11.71 -23.84
C ARG A 164 -21.56 11.35 -25.24
N GLU A 165 -21.76 12.33 -26.10
CA GLU A 165 -22.21 12.14 -27.48
C GLU A 165 -21.30 12.92 -28.43
N CYS A 166 -20.61 12.21 -29.33
CA CYS A 166 -19.71 12.82 -30.31
C CYS A 166 -19.85 12.17 -31.70
N ALA A 167 -19.96 12.96 -32.77
CA ALA A 167 -20.07 12.36 -34.11
C ALA A 167 -18.70 11.93 -34.66
N ALA A 168 -17.78 12.88 -34.83
CA ALA A 168 -16.50 12.63 -35.51
C ALA A 168 -15.34 13.43 -34.88
N PRO A 169 -14.77 12.97 -33.75
CA PRO A 169 -13.60 13.60 -33.18
C PRO A 169 -12.35 13.31 -34.02
N LEU A 170 -11.59 14.35 -34.30
CA LEU A 170 -10.34 14.31 -35.04
C LEU A 170 -9.20 14.80 -34.15
N MET A 171 -8.29 13.88 -33.81
CA MET A 171 -7.21 14.16 -32.87
C MET A 171 -5.86 13.81 -33.44
N TYR A 172 -4.96 14.79 -33.44
CA TYR A 172 -3.58 14.64 -33.88
C TYR A 172 -2.64 14.93 -32.71
N TYR A 173 -1.82 13.94 -32.38
CA TYR A 173 -0.75 14.05 -31.40
C TYR A 173 0.58 13.73 -32.07
N ARG A 174 1.53 14.67 -31.96
CA ARG A 174 2.91 14.38 -32.34
C ARG A 174 3.62 13.61 -31.22
N GLU A 175 3.66 14.14 -30.01
CA GLU A 175 4.28 13.50 -28.84
C GLU A 175 3.29 13.52 -27.67
N CYS A 176 2.91 12.33 -27.17
CA CYS A 176 2.00 12.22 -26.02
C CYS A 176 2.35 11.08 -25.07
N ALA A 177 2.47 11.34 -23.76
CA ALA A 177 2.83 10.28 -22.82
C ALA A 177 1.64 9.33 -22.53
N ALA A 178 0.53 9.86 -22.00
CA ALA A 178 -0.59 9.03 -21.54
C ALA A 178 -1.96 9.70 -21.78
N PRO A 179 -2.52 9.62 -23.00
CA PRO A 179 -3.86 10.11 -23.27
C PRO A 179 -4.92 9.17 -22.68
N LEU A 180 -5.88 9.75 -21.95
CA LEU A 180 -7.03 9.07 -21.38
C LEU A 180 -8.31 9.57 -22.06
N MET A 181 -9.01 8.68 -22.76
CA MET A 181 -10.21 9.05 -23.52
C MET A 181 -11.39 8.15 -23.20
N TYR A 182 -12.51 8.77 -22.84
CA TYR A 182 -13.78 8.09 -22.58
C TYR A 182 -14.86 8.60 -23.52
N TYR A 183 -15.45 7.68 -24.26
CA TYR A 183 -16.59 7.92 -25.14
C TYR A 183 -17.75 7.02 -24.71
N ARG A 184 -18.91 7.63 -24.47
CA ARG A 184 -20.15 6.86 -24.30
C ARG A 184 -20.74 6.49 -25.65
N GLU A 185 -21.02 7.46 -26.52
CA GLU A 185 -21.54 7.25 -27.86
C GLU A 185 -20.68 8.03 -28.87
N CYS A 186 -20.05 7.32 -29.82
CA CYS A 186 -19.20 7.92 -30.84
C CYS A 186 -19.41 7.27 -32.22
N ALA A 187 -19.56 8.04 -33.30
CA ALA A 187 -19.74 7.43 -34.62
C ALA A 187 -18.39 7.03 -35.25
N ALA A 188 -17.49 7.99 -35.48
CA ALA A 188 -16.25 7.76 -36.22
C ALA A 188 -15.07 8.58 -35.65
N PRO A 189 -14.45 8.14 -34.54
CA PRO A 189 -13.26 8.78 -34.02
C PRO A 189 -12.05 8.49 -34.91
N LEU A 190 -11.32 9.53 -35.25
CA LEU A 190 -10.10 9.50 -36.07
C LEU A 190 -8.92 10.00 -35.23
N MET A 191 -7.97 9.11 -34.95
CA MET A 191 -6.86 9.42 -34.06
C MET A 191 -5.52 9.07 -34.70
N TYR A 192 -4.64 10.06 -34.74
CA TYR A 192 -3.29 9.91 -35.25
C TYR A 192 -2.28 10.22 -34.15
N TYR A 193 -1.44 9.24 -33.84
CA TYR A 193 -0.32 9.36 -32.92
C TYR A 193 0.98 9.06 -33.65
N ARG A 194 1.92 10.00 -33.59
CA ARG A 194 3.30 9.73 -34.04
C ARG A 194 4.06 8.97 -32.97
N GLU A 195 4.17 9.51 -31.76
CA GLU A 195 4.85 8.89 -30.62
C GLU A 195 3.93 8.90 -29.39
N CYS A 196 3.60 7.72 -28.87
CA CYS A 196 2.78 7.59 -27.66
C CYS A 196 3.26 6.48 -26.72
N ALA A 197 3.33 6.75 -25.41
CA ALA A 197 3.76 5.71 -24.48
C ALA A 197 2.60 4.76 -24.12
N ALA A 198 1.52 5.28 -23.53
CA ALA A 198 0.42 4.46 -23.00
C ALA A 198 -0.96 5.10 -23.20
N PRO A 199 -1.54 5.02 -24.42
CA PRO A 199 -2.89 5.48 -24.65
C PRO A 199 -3.91 4.53 -24.02
N LEU A 200 -4.91 5.09 -23.36
CA LEU A 200 -5.98 4.38 -22.67
C LEU A 200 -7.32 4.88 -23.18
N MET A 201 -8.06 4.00 -23.85
CA MET A 201 -9.28 4.36 -24.55
C MET A 201 -10.43 3.46 -24.16
N TYR A 202 -11.54 4.07 -23.75
CA TYR A 202 -12.78 3.38 -23.40
C TYR A 202 -13.91 3.85 -24.30
N TYR A 203 -14.53 2.91 -25.00
CA TYR A 203 -15.71 3.12 -25.81
C TYR A 203 -16.84 2.21 -25.32
N ARG A 204 -17.99 2.81 -25.01
CA ARG A 204 -19.21 2.03 -24.76
C ARG A 204 -19.86 1.63 -26.08
N GLU A 205 -20.22 2.58 -26.93
CA GLU A 205 -20.81 2.35 -28.25
C GLU A 205 -20.02 3.13 -29.31
N CYS A 206 -19.45 2.43 -30.29
CA CYS A 206 -18.68 3.04 -31.37
C CYS A 206 -18.95 2.37 -32.72
N ALA A 207 -19.18 3.13 -33.79
CA ALA A 207 -19.41 2.52 -35.11
C ALA A 207 -18.08 2.13 -35.78
N ALA A 208 -17.21 3.10 -36.08
CA ALA A 208 -15.99 2.88 -36.86
C ALA A 208 -14.80 3.72 -36.36
N PRO A 209 -14.13 3.29 -35.28
CA PRO A 209 -12.91 3.96 -34.82
C PRO A 209 -11.75 3.65 -35.75
N LEU A 210 -11.05 4.71 -36.16
CA LEU A 210 -9.87 4.66 -37.03
C LEU A 210 -8.66 5.21 -36.27
N MET A 211 -7.68 4.34 -36.03
CA MET A 211 -6.53 4.70 -35.19
C MET A 211 -5.23 4.35 -35.89
N TYR A 212 -4.35 5.34 -36.00
CA TYR A 212 -3.03 5.19 -36.58
C TYR A 212 -1.96 5.52 -35.54
N TYR A 213 -1.09 4.55 -35.28
CA TYR A 213 0.07 4.69 -34.41
C TYR A 213 1.34 4.39 -35.21
N ARG A 214 2.28 5.34 -35.22
CA ARG A 214 3.62 5.07 -35.74
C ARG A 214 4.46 4.32 -34.69
N GLU A 215 4.62 4.89 -33.51
CA GLU A 215 5.38 4.27 -32.41
C GLU A 215 4.52 4.30 -31.12
N CYS A 216 4.20 3.12 -30.56
CA CYS A 216 3.39 3.01 -29.36
C CYS A 216 3.90 1.92 -28.41
N ALA A 217 4.17 2.23 -27.13
CA ALA A 217 4.67 1.21 -26.21
C ALA A 217 3.55 0.24 -25.76
N ALA A 218 2.49 0.75 -25.11
CA ALA A 218 1.45 -0.08 -24.51
C ALA A 218 0.04 0.53 -24.65
N PRO A 219 -0.61 0.41 -25.83
CA PRO A 219 -1.98 0.85 -25.98
C PRO A 219 -2.94 -0.10 -25.27
N LEU A 220 -3.87 0.47 -24.50
CA LEU A 220 -4.93 -0.22 -23.79
C LEU A 220 -6.27 0.27 -24.32
N MET A 221 -7.06 -0.63 -24.92
CA MET A 221 -8.39 -0.26 -25.40
C MET A 221 -9.46 -1.23 -24.93
N TYR A 222 -10.58 -0.63 -24.55
CA TYR A 222 -11.78 -1.34 -24.15
C TYR A 222 -12.95 -0.88 -25.02
N TYR A 223 -13.58 -1.84 -25.68
CA TYR A 223 -14.81 -1.65 -26.44
C TYR A 223 -15.89 -2.57 -25.88
N ARG A 224 -17.04 -1.99 -25.53
CA ARG A 224 -18.22 -2.78 -25.20
C ARG A 224 -18.95 -3.22 -26.47
N GLU A 225 -19.37 -2.28 -27.31
CA GLU A 225 -20.05 -2.53 -28.58
C GLU A 225 -19.36 -1.74 -29.69
N CYS A 226 -18.81 -2.44 -30.69
CA CYS A 226 -18.12 -1.81 -31.83
C CYS A 226 -18.46 -2.50 -33.15
N ALA A 227 -18.77 -1.76 -34.21
CA ALA A 227 -19.05 -2.39 -35.51
C ALA A 227 -17.76 -2.77 -36.25
N ALA A 228 -16.91 -1.79 -36.59
CA ALA A 228 -15.73 -2.02 -37.41
C ALA A 228 -14.52 -1.16 -36.97
N PRO A 229 -13.77 -1.58 -35.94
CA PRO A 229 -12.54 -0.90 -35.56
C PRO A 229 -11.41 -1.19 -36.56
N LEU A 230 -10.74 -0.13 -37.01
CA LEU A 230 -9.61 -0.17 -37.93
C LEU A 230 -8.38 0.40 -37.24
N MET A 231 -7.36 -0.44 -37.04
CA MET A 231 -6.12 -0.03 -36.39
C MET A 231 -4.89 -0.37 -37.19
N TYR A 232 -4.01 0.61 -37.29
CA TYR A 232 -2.72 0.47 -37.91
C TYR A 232 -1.62 0.83 -36.91
N TYR A 233 -0.73 -0.14 -36.68
CA TYR A 233 0.48 0.01 -35.88
C TYR A 233 1.70 -0.26 -36.75
N ARG A 234 2.63 0.69 -36.80
CA ARG A 234 3.95 0.42 -37.39
C ARG A 234 4.85 -0.31 -36.38
N GLU A 235 5.07 0.25 -35.21
CA GLU A 235 5.87 -0.35 -34.15
C GLU A 235 5.10 -0.33 -32.82
N CYS A 236 4.86 -1.51 -32.24
CA CYS A 236 4.16 -1.61 -30.95
C CYS A 236 4.76 -2.69 -30.02
N ALA A 237 5.00 -2.37 -28.75
CA ALA A 237 5.57 -3.35 -27.82
C ALA A 237 4.48 -4.32 -27.29
N ALA A 238 3.45 -3.80 -26.63
CA ALA A 238 2.44 -4.63 -25.95
C ALA A 238 1.03 -4.04 -26.05
N PRO A 239 0.31 -4.22 -27.17
CA PRO A 239 -1.08 -3.81 -27.28
C PRO A 239 -2.00 -4.75 -26.48
N LEU A 240 -2.89 -4.16 -25.68
CA LEU A 240 -3.91 -4.85 -24.90
C LEU A 240 -5.30 -4.39 -25.32
N MET A 241 -6.06 -5.30 -25.93
CA MET A 241 -7.35 -5.00 -26.53
C MET A 241 -8.45 -5.88 -25.93
N TYR A 242 -9.51 -5.26 -25.45
CA TYR A 242 -10.70 -5.96 -24.96
C TYR A 242 -11.94 -5.57 -25.75
N TYR A 243 -12.62 -6.57 -26.29
CA TYR A 243 -13.89 -6.45 -26.99
C TYR A 243 -14.93 -7.35 -26.34
N ARG A 244 -16.09 -6.77 -25.98
CA ARG A 244 -17.24 -7.57 -25.58
C ARG A 244 -18.02 -8.03 -26.81
N GLU A 245 -18.49 -7.10 -27.64
CA GLU A 245 -19.23 -7.37 -28.88
C GLU A 245 -18.60 -6.58 -30.04
N CYS A 246 -18.12 -7.28 -31.06
CA CYS A 246 -17.50 -6.67 -32.24
C CYS A 246 -17.87 -7.39 -33.53
N ALA A 247 -18.27 -6.67 -34.59
CA ALA A 247 -18.63 -7.34 -35.85
C ALA A 247 -17.38 -7.71 -36.68
N ALA A 248 -16.55 -6.72 -37.05
CA ALA A 248 -15.40 -6.94 -37.93
C ALA A 248 -14.19 -6.05 -37.55
N PRO A 249 -13.34 -6.47 -36.59
CA PRO A 249 -12.11 -5.77 -36.30
C PRO A 249 -11.04 -6.06 -37.36
N LEU A 250 -10.40 -4.99 -37.85
CA LEU A 250 -9.31 -5.02 -38.81
C LEU A 250 -8.05 -4.42 -38.17
N MET A 251 -7.04 -5.27 -37.96
CA MET A 251 -5.81 -4.93 -37.27
C MET A 251 -4.60 -5.16 -38.16
N TYR A 252 -3.78 -4.13 -38.35
CA TYR A 252 -2.50 -4.24 -39.06
C TYR A 252 -1.35 -3.88 -38.14
N TYR A 253 -0.41 -4.81 -38.00
CA TYR A 253 0.84 -4.62 -37.28
C TYR A 253 2.02 -4.90 -38.22
N ARG A 254 2.95 -3.95 -38.34
CA ARG A 254 4.23 -4.21 -39.02
C ARG A 254 5.20 -4.94 -38.07
N GLU A 255 5.48 -4.37 -36.89
CA GLU A 255 6.34 -4.96 -35.87
C GLU A 255 5.63 -4.95 -34.51
N CYS A 256 5.42 -6.13 -33.90
CA CYS A 256 4.77 -6.25 -32.59
C CYS A 256 5.45 -7.29 -31.69
N ALA A 257 5.76 -6.93 -30.43
CA ALA A 257 6.45 -7.85 -29.52
C ALA A 257 5.49 -8.83 -28.81
N ALA A 258 4.42 -8.33 -28.18
CA ALA A 258 3.47 -9.15 -27.42
C ALA A 258 2.02 -8.62 -27.47
N PRO A 259 1.24 -8.93 -28.51
CA PRO A 259 -0.17 -8.56 -28.56
C PRO A 259 -1.02 -9.48 -27.66
N LEU A 260 -1.90 -8.88 -26.87
CA LEU A 260 -2.92 -9.58 -26.08
C LEU A 260 -4.30 -9.03 -26.44
N MET A 261 -5.14 -9.90 -27.01
CA MET A 261 -6.51 -9.54 -27.39
C MET A 261 -7.51 -10.50 -26.78
N TYR A 262 -8.58 -9.96 -26.21
CA TYR A 262 -9.69 -10.71 -25.68
C TYR A 262 -10.99 -10.32 -26.40
N TYR A 263 -11.68 -11.33 -26.93
CA TYR A 263 -12.99 -11.19 -27.55
C TYR A 263 -13.97 -12.12 -26.84
N ARG A 264 -15.14 -11.59 -26.46
CA ARG A 264 -16.25 -12.41 -25.98
C ARG A 264 -17.13 -12.88 -27.14
N GLU A 265 -17.61 -11.95 -27.97
CA GLU A 265 -18.43 -12.21 -29.15
C GLU A 265 -17.87 -11.40 -30.34
N CYS A 266 -17.32 -12.12 -31.34
CA CYS A 266 -16.73 -11.50 -32.53
C CYS A 266 -17.05 -12.33 -33.77
N ALA A 267 -17.62 -11.71 -34.81
CA ALA A 267 -18.08 -12.43 -36.00
C ALA A 267 -16.94 -12.73 -36.99
N ALA A 268 -16.10 -11.75 -37.32
CA ALA A 268 -15.00 -11.92 -38.28
C ALA A 268 -13.77 -11.03 -37.96
N PRO A 269 -12.84 -11.49 -37.10
CA PRO A 269 -11.59 -10.77 -36.87
C PRO A 269 -10.59 -11.02 -38.02
N LEU A 270 -10.06 -9.93 -38.58
CA LEU A 270 -9.00 -9.96 -39.58
C LEU A 270 -7.75 -9.26 -39.03
N MET A 271 -6.67 -10.03 -38.90
CA MET A 271 -5.40 -9.54 -38.36
C MET A 271 -4.27 -9.83 -39.32
N TYR A 272 -3.44 -8.83 -39.57
CA TYR A 272 -2.23 -8.95 -40.37
C TYR A 272 -1.01 -8.58 -39.53
N TYR A 273 -0.05 -9.50 -39.46
CA TYR A 273 1.24 -9.33 -38.79
C TYR A 273 2.35 -9.58 -39.80
N ARG A 274 3.28 -8.64 -39.96
CA ARG A 274 4.48 -8.86 -40.77
C ARG A 274 5.59 -9.52 -39.97
N GLU A 275 5.88 -9.03 -38.77
CA GLU A 275 6.92 -9.55 -37.87
C GLU A 275 6.41 -9.56 -36.41
N CYS A 276 6.33 -10.76 -35.81
CA CYS A 276 5.94 -10.97 -34.40
C CYS A 276 7.04 -11.71 -33.64
N ALA A 277 7.48 -11.16 -32.51
CA ALA A 277 8.60 -11.71 -31.73
C ALA A 277 8.23 -12.90 -30.82
N ALA A 278 6.97 -13.37 -30.81
CA ALA A 278 6.54 -14.49 -29.96
C ALA A 278 5.97 -15.69 -30.75
N PRO A 279 6.79 -16.41 -31.55
CA PRO A 279 6.36 -17.66 -32.20
C PRO A 279 5.89 -18.73 -31.19
N LEU A 280 6.38 -18.68 -29.95
CA LEU A 280 6.09 -19.66 -28.90
C LEU A 280 4.60 -19.74 -28.55
N MET A 281 3.89 -18.61 -28.45
CA MET A 281 2.47 -18.60 -28.08
C MET A 281 1.60 -19.19 -29.18
N TYR A 282 1.93 -18.90 -30.44
CA TYR A 282 1.25 -19.47 -31.60
C TYR A 282 1.42 -21.00 -31.64
N TYR A 283 2.64 -21.50 -31.45
CA TYR A 283 2.90 -22.94 -31.39
C TYR A 283 2.28 -23.63 -30.15
N LEU A 284 2.15 -22.93 -29.01
CA LEU A 284 1.48 -23.46 -27.82
C LEU A 284 -0.03 -23.63 -28.04
N CYS A 285 -0.69 -22.64 -28.66
CA CYS A 285 -2.11 -22.74 -29.01
C CYS A 285 -2.39 -23.83 -30.05
N LEU A 286 -1.44 -24.09 -30.96
CA LEU A 286 -1.51 -25.19 -31.93
C LEU A 286 -1.29 -26.58 -31.31
N SER A 287 -0.59 -26.66 -30.18
CA SER A 287 -0.23 -27.93 -29.52
C SER A 287 -1.17 -28.30 -28.36
N THR A 288 -2.21 -27.50 -28.10
CA THR A 288 -3.16 -27.72 -27.00
C THR A 288 -4.61 -27.81 -27.48
N VAL A 289 -5.38 -28.72 -26.89
CA VAL A 289 -6.78 -28.97 -27.28
C VAL A 289 -7.69 -27.92 -26.63
N ASP A 290 -8.54 -27.27 -27.42
CA ASP A 290 -9.55 -26.33 -26.93
C ASP A 290 -10.80 -27.09 -26.45
N ARG A 291 -11.22 -26.87 -25.19
CA ARG A 291 -12.39 -27.53 -24.57
C ARG A 291 -13.63 -26.64 -24.50
N ARG A 292 -13.62 -25.45 -25.11
CA ARG A 292 -14.72 -24.47 -24.98
C ARG A 292 -16.03 -24.93 -25.62
N SER A 293 -15.97 -25.68 -26.71
CA SER A 293 -17.15 -26.30 -27.35
C SER A 293 -16.79 -27.68 -27.89
N ARG A 294 -17.81 -28.53 -28.11
CA ARG A 294 -17.61 -29.88 -28.64
C ARG A 294 -17.00 -29.85 -30.04
N ASP A 295 -17.40 -28.90 -30.87
CA ASP A 295 -16.91 -28.79 -32.25
C ASP A 295 -15.44 -28.35 -32.28
N ARG A 296 -15.08 -27.32 -31.51
CA ARG A 296 -13.68 -26.88 -31.35
C ARG A 296 -12.79 -27.97 -30.75
N PHE A 297 -13.32 -28.76 -29.83
CA PHE A 297 -12.61 -29.90 -29.25
C PHE A 297 -12.29 -30.95 -30.31
N ILE A 298 -13.25 -31.30 -31.16
CA ILE A 298 -13.03 -32.28 -32.23
C ILE A 298 -12.03 -31.73 -33.26
N ASP A 299 -12.17 -30.47 -33.68
CA ASP A 299 -11.30 -29.85 -34.67
C ASP A 299 -9.86 -29.69 -34.18
N SER A 300 -9.66 -29.15 -32.97
CA SER A 300 -8.32 -28.99 -32.37
C SER A 300 -7.66 -30.34 -32.06
N ASN A 301 -8.44 -31.34 -31.66
CA ASN A 301 -7.92 -32.69 -31.43
C ASN A 301 -7.47 -33.36 -32.74
N ASN A 302 -8.24 -33.21 -33.83
CA ASN A 302 -7.86 -33.69 -35.15
C ASN A 302 -6.61 -32.98 -35.69
N GLN A 303 -6.52 -31.66 -35.49
CA GLN A 303 -5.36 -30.86 -35.87
C GLN A 303 -4.09 -31.28 -35.13
N ILE A 304 -4.17 -31.53 -33.81
CA ILE A 304 -3.04 -32.00 -33.00
C ILE A 304 -2.63 -33.41 -33.40
N ALA A 305 -3.58 -34.31 -33.66
CA ALA A 305 -3.27 -35.65 -34.16
C ALA A 305 -2.49 -35.58 -35.48
N ALA A 306 -2.91 -34.72 -36.41
CA ALA A 306 -2.21 -34.50 -37.67
C ALA A 306 -0.80 -33.90 -37.47
N LEU A 307 -0.63 -32.94 -36.54
CA LEU A 307 0.67 -32.37 -36.18
C LEU A 307 1.61 -33.42 -35.57
N VAL A 308 1.10 -34.29 -34.70
CA VAL A 308 1.88 -35.38 -34.08
C VAL A 308 2.31 -36.40 -35.12
N GLU A 309 1.42 -36.82 -36.03
CA GLU A 309 1.76 -37.73 -37.12
C GLU A 309 2.80 -37.12 -38.07
N ARG A 310 2.63 -35.83 -38.41
CA ARG A 310 3.62 -35.12 -39.23
C ARG A 310 4.98 -35.01 -38.55
N PHE A 311 5.01 -34.75 -37.24
CA PHE A 311 6.26 -34.75 -36.46
C PHE A 311 6.88 -36.16 -36.35
N LYS A 312 6.10 -37.24 -36.33
CA LYS A 312 6.65 -38.61 -36.38
C LYS A 312 7.36 -38.91 -37.70
N VAL A 313 6.82 -38.43 -38.82
CA VAL A 313 7.36 -38.66 -40.18
C VAL A 313 8.54 -37.73 -40.49
N GLU A 314 8.40 -36.43 -40.20
CA GLU A 314 9.36 -35.38 -40.60
C GLU A 314 10.32 -34.98 -39.46
N GLY A 315 10.03 -35.36 -38.21
CA GLY A 315 10.77 -34.91 -37.02
C GLY A 315 12.08 -35.65 -36.72
N GLY A 316 12.44 -36.66 -37.51
CA GLY A 316 13.68 -37.45 -37.36
C GLY A 316 14.97 -36.63 -37.20
N PRO A 317 15.22 -35.58 -38.01
CA PRO A 317 16.40 -34.72 -37.89
C PRO A 317 16.45 -33.88 -36.60
N PHE A 318 15.29 -33.58 -36.01
CA PHE A 318 15.14 -32.78 -34.79
C PHE A 318 15.20 -33.62 -33.50
N ARG A 319 15.24 -34.96 -33.64
CA ARG A 319 15.25 -35.94 -32.55
C ARG A 319 16.64 -36.25 -31.98
N LYS A 320 17.67 -35.46 -32.33
CA LYS A 320 19.10 -35.67 -32.03
C LYS A 320 19.51 -35.89 -30.55
N TYR A 321 18.56 -35.93 -29.60
CA TYR A 321 18.80 -36.19 -28.18
C TYR A 321 17.95 -37.33 -27.59
N ALA A 322 17.47 -38.26 -28.42
CA ALA A 322 16.64 -39.39 -27.96
C ALA A 322 17.19 -40.77 -28.36
N GLY A 323 18.50 -40.89 -28.58
CA GLY A 323 19.18 -42.20 -28.58
C GLY A 323 19.66 -42.52 -27.15
N PRO A 324 19.73 -43.79 -26.74
CA PRO A 324 20.49 -44.13 -25.55
C PRO A 324 21.92 -43.65 -25.80
N ILE A 325 22.43 -42.82 -24.90
CA ILE A 325 23.84 -42.44 -24.90
C ILE A 325 24.59 -43.72 -24.59
N GLU A 326 25.12 -44.41 -25.60
CA GLU A 326 26.28 -45.28 -25.42
C GLU A 326 27.41 -44.36 -24.98
N SER A 327 27.53 -44.20 -23.67
CA SER A 327 28.59 -43.42 -23.06
C SER A 327 29.91 -44.14 -23.31
N ASP A 328 30.80 -43.54 -24.09
CA ASP A 328 32.21 -43.91 -24.08
C ASP A 328 32.69 -43.94 -22.61
N PRO A 329 33.28 -45.05 -22.12
CA PRO A 329 33.68 -45.19 -20.72
C PRO A 329 34.74 -44.16 -20.25
N GLN A 330 35.34 -43.42 -21.18
CA GLN A 330 36.55 -42.61 -20.92
C GLN A 330 36.29 -41.16 -20.51
N ASP A 331 35.05 -40.65 -20.57
CA ASP A 331 34.75 -39.24 -20.28
C ASP A 331 33.78 -39.09 -19.08
N HIS A 332 34.14 -39.69 -17.95
CA HIS A 332 33.44 -39.45 -16.66
C HIS A 332 33.81 -38.06 -16.11
N LYS A 333 33.28 -37.00 -16.75
CA LYS A 333 33.23 -35.68 -16.13
C LYS A 333 32.28 -35.80 -14.94
N VAL A 334 32.83 -35.69 -13.74
CA VAL A 334 32.05 -35.74 -12.51
C VAL A 334 30.94 -34.68 -12.64
N PRO A 335 29.65 -35.05 -12.47
CA PRO A 335 28.56 -34.10 -12.64
C PRO A 335 28.75 -32.93 -11.67
N LEU A 336 28.48 -31.69 -12.10
CA LEU A 336 28.59 -30.46 -11.28
C LEU A 336 27.83 -30.52 -9.94
N PHE A 337 26.98 -31.53 -9.74
CA PHE A 337 26.34 -31.84 -8.46
C PHE A 337 27.26 -32.53 -7.44
N SER A 338 28.49 -32.90 -7.80
CA SER A 338 29.48 -33.52 -6.91
C SER A 338 30.33 -32.52 -6.12
N TYR A 339 30.23 -31.23 -6.42
CA TYR A 339 30.84 -30.20 -5.57
C TYR A 339 30.13 -30.22 -4.21
N GLY A 340 30.87 -30.48 -3.14
CA GLY A 340 30.34 -30.72 -1.80
C GLY A 340 29.46 -29.56 -1.28
N GLN A 341 28.51 -29.89 -0.42
CA GLN A 341 27.67 -28.89 0.24
C GLN A 341 28.51 -28.02 1.18
N PRO A 342 28.20 -26.71 1.31
CA PRO A 342 28.87 -25.84 2.26
C PRO A 342 28.68 -26.34 3.71
N GLY A 343 29.68 -26.11 4.56
CA GLY A 343 29.61 -26.49 5.97
C GLY A 343 28.46 -25.82 6.73
N VAL A 344 27.94 -26.49 7.76
CA VAL A 344 26.78 -26.02 8.56
C VAL A 344 27.00 -24.62 9.13
N ILE A 345 28.21 -24.32 9.62
CA ILE A 345 28.56 -23.03 10.22
C ILE A 345 28.61 -21.92 9.17
N SER A 346 29.11 -22.19 7.96
CA SER A 346 29.15 -21.16 6.91
C SER A 346 27.73 -20.84 6.42
N VAL A 347 26.85 -21.84 6.32
CA VAL A 347 25.42 -21.64 6.04
C VAL A 347 24.75 -20.84 7.16
N MET A 348 25.01 -21.17 8.43
CA MET A 348 24.45 -20.42 9.56
C MET A 348 24.89 -18.95 9.56
N LEU A 349 26.18 -18.68 9.37
CA LEU A 349 26.74 -17.31 9.34
C LEU A 349 26.21 -16.51 8.15
N THR A 350 26.09 -17.13 6.97
CA THR A 350 25.52 -16.45 5.80
C THR A 350 24.04 -16.12 6.00
N LEU A 351 23.26 -17.02 6.61
CA LEU A 351 21.86 -16.74 6.98
C LEU A 351 21.75 -15.63 8.03
N PHE A 352 22.66 -15.61 9.01
CA PHE A 352 22.73 -14.55 10.02
C PHE A 352 23.00 -13.18 9.39
N TRP A 353 24.09 -13.05 8.61
CA TRP A 353 24.45 -11.78 7.96
C TRP A 353 23.41 -11.32 6.94
N ARG A 354 22.75 -12.26 6.24
CA ARG A 354 21.61 -11.96 5.38
C ARG A 354 20.43 -11.39 6.16
N SER A 355 20.10 -11.97 7.31
CA SER A 355 18.98 -11.50 8.13
C SER A 355 19.28 -10.11 8.72
N TYR A 356 20.54 -9.89 9.12
CA TYR A 356 21.02 -8.59 9.57
C TYR A 356 20.98 -7.52 8.47
N SER A 357 21.42 -7.84 7.24
CA SER A 357 21.42 -6.87 6.14
C SER A 357 20.01 -6.48 5.69
N LEU A 358 19.02 -7.36 5.82
CA LEU A 358 17.62 -7.06 5.51
C LEU A 358 16.99 -6.08 6.51
N MET A 359 17.45 -6.09 7.76
CA MET A 359 16.97 -5.16 8.79
C MET A 359 17.53 -3.74 8.62
N LEU A 360 18.68 -3.57 7.96
CA LEU A 360 19.28 -2.24 7.82
C LEU A 360 18.33 -1.28 7.07
N PRO A 361 18.18 -0.02 7.53
CA PRO A 361 17.21 0.94 6.99
C PRO A 361 17.65 1.55 5.64
N ASN A 362 18.12 0.72 4.71
CA ASN A 362 18.51 1.16 3.37
C ASN A 362 17.31 1.19 2.40
N ASN A 363 16.32 0.34 2.67
CA ASN A 363 15.08 0.23 1.89
C ASN A 363 13.87 0.51 2.79
N ARG A 364 12.72 0.91 2.20
CA ARG A 364 11.47 1.14 2.96
C ARG A 364 11.04 -0.08 3.77
N ALA A 365 11.17 -1.28 3.22
CA ALA A 365 10.86 -2.52 3.93
C ALA A 365 11.82 -2.77 5.10
N GLY A 366 13.12 -2.53 4.91
CA GLY A 366 14.11 -2.63 6.00
C GLY A 366 13.88 -1.59 7.10
N ALA A 367 13.48 -0.37 6.74
CA ALA A 367 13.11 0.67 7.72
C ALA A 367 11.88 0.27 8.54
N GLN A 368 10.88 -0.39 7.93
CA GLN A 368 9.74 -0.94 8.64
C GLN A 368 10.15 -2.06 9.61
N ASP A 369 11.00 -3.00 9.17
CA ASP A 369 11.51 -4.08 10.01
C ASP A 369 12.37 -3.56 11.17
N PHE A 370 13.20 -2.55 10.91
CA PHE A 370 13.99 -1.87 11.94
C PHE A 370 13.09 -1.23 13.00
N PHE A 371 12.07 -0.48 12.57
CA PHE A 371 11.11 0.16 13.48
C PHE A 371 10.36 -0.87 14.32
N LEU A 372 9.83 -1.93 13.69
CA LEU A 372 9.05 -2.97 14.38
C LEU A 372 9.86 -3.76 15.41
N ARG A 373 11.16 -3.99 15.16
CA ARG A 373 12.03 -4.76 16.07
C ARG A 373 12.65 -3.92 17.19
N LEU A 374 13.10 -2.70 16.89
CA LEU A 374 13.85 -1.87 17.84
C LEU A 374 13.02 -0.77 18.50
N LEU A 375 12.10 -0.13 17.79
CA LEU A 375 11.45 1.12 18.24
C LEU A 375 9.99 0.96 18.67
N LEU A 376 9.30 -0.08 18.20
CA LEU A 376 7.89 -0.32 18.52
C LEU A 376 7.65 -0.48 20.03
N LEU A 377 8.45 -1.29 20.71
CA LEU A 377 8.28 -1.52 22.15
C LEU A 377 8.68 -0.30 23.00
N PRO A 378 9.83 0.37 22.78
CA PRO A 378 10.15 1.62 23.47
C PRO A 378 9.11 2.72 23.28
N SER A 379 8.53 2.86 22.08
CA SER A 379 7.48 3.86 21.85
C SER A 379 6.20 3.56 22.63
N TYR A 380 5.80 2.29 22.77
CA TYR A 380 4.69 1.90 23.64
C TYR A 380 4.98 2.18 25.12
N PHE A 381 6.20 1.91 25.60
CA PHE A 381 6.60 2.16 26.98
C PHE A 381 6.69 3.66 27.29
N PHE A 382 7.09 4.46 26.32
CA PHE A 382 7.02 5.93 26.40
C PHE A 382 5.57 6.43 26.50
N LEU A 383 4.63 5.82 25.79
CA LEU A 383 3.20 6.14 25.96
C LEU A 383 2.72 5.77 27.36
N LEU A 384 3.09 4.59 27.89
CA LEU A 384 2.77 4.21 29.26
C LEU A 384 3.35 5.19 30.28
N TRP A 385 4.60 5.61 30.11
CA TRP A 385 5.24 6.59 30.99
C TRP A 385 4.43 7.89 31.07
N ASN A 386 3.94 8.42 29.94
CA ASN A 386 3.10 9.64 29.92
C ASN A 386 1.77 9.48 30.69
N PHE A 387 1.18 8.28 30.73
CA PHE A 387 -0.09 8.05 31.45
C PHE A 387 0.10 7.87 32.95
N TYR A 388 1.23 7.33 33.39
CA TYR A 388 1.48 6.99 34.79
C TYR A 388 2.32 8.03 35.54
N PHE A 389 2.95 8.97 34.84
CA PHE A 389 3.74 10.04 35.45
C PHE A 389 2.85 11.23 35.85
N PRO A 390 2.96 11.77 37.09
CA PRO A 390 3.78 11.30 38.21
C PRO A 390 3.10 10.18 39.03
N LEU A 391 3.88 9.21 39.49
CA LEU A 391 3.38 8.11 40.31
C LEU A 391 3.14 8.60 41.75
N GLN A 392 1.89 8.59 42.21
CA GLN A 392 1.55 8.99 43.59
C GLN A 392 1.72 7.84 44.58
N SER A 393 2.09 8.16 45.82
CA SER A 393 2.29 7.22 46.94
C SER A 393 1.07 7.17 47.89
N THR A 394 -0.12 6.92 47.33
CA THR A 394 -1.37 6.73 48.10
C THR A 394 -1.80 5.26 48.12
N GLN A 395 -2.80 4.88 48.91
CA GLN A 395 -3.38 3.52 48.92
C GLN A 395 -3.81 3.01 47.52
N ARG A 396 -4.18 3.91 46.60
CA ARG A 396 -4.49 3.57 45.20
C ARG A 396 -3.25 3.11 44.41
N SER A 397 -2.05 3.49 44.86
CA SER A 397 -0.78 3.18 44.21
C SER A 397 -0.53 1.67 44.08
N PHE A 398 -1.01 0.84 45.01
CA PHE A 398 -0.90 -0.62 44.90
C PHE A 398 -1.59 -1.16 43.64
N GLN A 399 -2.79 -0.66 43.36
CA GLN A 399 -3.54 -1.01 42.15
C GLN A 399 -2.90 -0.39 40.91
N THR A 400 -2.46 0.87 40.99
CA THR A 400 -1.78 1.56 39.88
C THR A 400 -0.48 0.85 39.48
N ARG A 401 0.39 0.48 40.43
CA ARG A 401 1.63 -0.27 40.17
C ARG A 401 1.35 -1.67 39.64
N GLY A 402 0.34 -2.37 40.20
CA GLY A 402 -0.10 -3.66 39.67
C GLY A 402 -0.63 -3.57 38.24
N GLY A 403 -1.39 -2.51 37.93
CA GLY A 403 -1.88 -2.20 36.59
C GLY A 403 -0.76 -1.83 35.62
N LEU A 404 0.24 -1.07 36.07
CA LEU A 404 1.43 -0.74 35.29
C LEU A 404 2.18 -2.02 34.88
N VAL A 405 2.50 -2.89 35.83
CA VAL A 405 3.19 -4.16 35.56
C VAL A 405 2.38 -5.02 34.59
N PHE A 406 1.07 -5.12 34.80
CA PHE A 406 0.19 -5.84 33.88
C PHE A 406 0.25 -5.27 32.46
N ASN A 407 0.16 -3.95 32.30
CA ASN A 407 0.24 -3.30 30.98
C ASN A 407 1.62 -3.49 30.33
N CYS A 408 2.70 -3.46 31.09
CA CYS A 408 4.04 -3.77 30.57
C CYS A 408 4.10 -5.20 30.00
N VAL A 409 3.58 -6.20 30.72
CA VAL A 409 3.57 -7.60 30.28
C VAL A 409 2.61 -7.83 29.09
N VAL A 410 1.44 -7.19 29.10
CA VAL A 410 0.47 -7.25 27.99
C VAL A 410 1.06 -6.63 26.74
N GLY A 411 1.67 -5.45 26.87
CA GLY A 411 2.28 -4.72 25.78
C GLY A 411 3.43 -5.48 25.15
N THR A 412 4.34 -6.04 25.95
CA THR A 412 5.43 -6.87 25.42
C THR A 412 4.89 -8.10 24.70
N ALA A 413 3.89 -8.80 25.26
CA ALA A 413 3.31 -9.97 24.63
C ALA A 413 2.60 -9.67 23.29
N PHE A 414 1.72 -8.66 23.26
CA PHE A 414 0.94 -8.35 22.06
C PHE A 414 1.79 -7.73 20.96
N LEU A 415 2.74 -6.85 21.32
CA LEU A 415 3.66 -6.26 20.33
C LEU A 415 4.65 -7.30 19.82
N ALA A 416 5.10 -8.26 20.65
CA ALA A 416 5.88 -9.40 20.17
C ALA A 416 5.11 -10.19 19.11
N ALA A 417 3.83 -10.50 19.36
CA ALA A 417 3.01 -11.23 18.39
C ALA A 417 2.83 -10.46 17.07
N ALA A 418 2.58 -9.15 17.14
CA ALA A 418 2.42 -8.31 15.96
C ALA A 418 3.73 -8.15 15.16
N ALA A 419 4.85 -7.85 15.83
CA ALA A 419 6.15 -7.64 15.21
C ALA A 419 6.71 -8.92 14.58
N THR A 420 6.47 -10.07 15.21
CA THR A 420 6.94 -11.36 14.69
C THR A 420 6.12 -11.83 13.50
N ALA A 421 4.79 -11.63 13.52
CA ALA A 421 3.94 -11.99 12.39
C ALA A 421 4.26 -11.22 11.10
N THR A 422 4.67 -9.96 11.21
CA THR A 422 5.07 -9.13 10.06
C THR A 422 6.48 -9.49 9.61
N THR A 423 7.47 -9.46 10.51
CA THR A 423 8.88 -9.63 10.15
C THR A 423 9.23 -11.07 9.74
N PHE A 424 8.70 -12.09 10.43
CA PHE A 424 9.02 -13.50 10.14
C PHE A 424 8.33 -14.01 8.86
N SER A 425 7.24 -13.36 8.42
CA SER A 425 6.48 -13.82 7.25
C SER A 425 7.32 -13.90 5.97
N GLY A 426 8.21 -12.93 5.74
CA GLY A 426 9.12 -12.91 4.59
C GLY A 426 10.27 -13.92 4.70
N HIS A 427 10.76 -14.19 5.92
CA HIS A 427 11.77 -15.22 6.13
C HIS A 427 11.19 -16.63 5.90
N ARG A 428 9.94 -16.85 6.32
CA ARG A 428 9.23 -18.13 6.14
C ARG A 428 9.03 -18.49 4.67
N THR A 429 8.61 -17.54 3.82
CA THR A 429 8.38 -17.82 2.40
C THR A 429 9.67 -18.19 1.68
N ARG A 430 10.76 -17.45 1.94
CA ARG A 430 12.10 -17.77 1.40
C ARG A 430 12.59 -19.13 1.87
N TYR A 431 12.41 -19.45 3.16
CA TYR A 431 12.74 -20.76 3.70
C TYR A 431 12.07 -21.90 2.92
N TYR A 432 10.78 -21.79 2.59
CA TYR A 432 10.08 -22.87 1.85
C TYR A 432 10.63 -23.07 0.43
N HIS A 433 11.02 -21.99 -0.26
CA HIS A 433 11.66 -22.11 -1.58
C HIS A 433 13.07 -22.70 -1.47
N GLU A 434 13.87 -22.24 -0.51
CA GLU A 434 15.28 -22.64 -0.34
C GLU A 434 15.43 -24.06 0.27
N ALA A 435 14.50 -24.47 1.13
CA ALA A 435 14.45 -25.83 1.65
C ALA A 435 14.09 -26.85 0.56
N ARG A 436 13.26 -26.44 -0.44
CA ARG A 436 12.89 -27.30 -1.57
C ARG A 436 14.06 -27.53 -2.54
N SER A 437 14.92 -26.53 -2.73
CA SER A 437 16.16 -26.68 -3.50
C SER A 437 17.26 -27.41 -2.73
N GLY A 438 17.03 -27.76 -1.46
CA GLY A 438 17.98 -28.54 -0.65
C GLY A 438 19.18 -27.73 -0.14
N LEU A 439 19.07 -26.39 -0.10
CA LEU A 439 20.17 -25.51 0.33
C LEU A 439 20.47 -25.64 1.83
N TYR A 440 19.44 -25.79 2.68
CA TYR A 440 19.57 -25.99 4.12
C TYR A 440 18.31 -26.58 4.74
N ARG A 441 18.43 -27.08 6.00
CA ARG A 441 17.35 -27.72 6.76
C ARG A 441 16.67 -26.75 7.75
N GLY A 442 15.45 -27.08 8.17
CA GLY A 442 14.63 -26.27 9.07
C GLY A 442 15.25 -25.88 10.41
N PRO A 443 15.88 -26.79 11.17
CA PRO A 443 16.50 -26.43 12.45
C PRO A 443 17.64 -25.42 12.29
N LEU A 444 18.46 -25.57 11.24
CA LEU A 444 19.57 -24.67 10.96
C LEU A 444 19.06 -23.25 10.67
N PHE A 445 17.96 -23.15 9.93
CA PHE A 445 17.27 -21.89 9.66
C PHE A 445 16.79 -21.22 10.96
N LEU A 446 16.07 -21.95 11.81
CA LEU A 446 15.55 -21.41 13.06
C LEU A 446 16.66 -20.97 14.00
N VAL A 447 17.70 -21.78 14.18
CA VAL A 447 18.85 -21.42 15.03
C VAL A 447 19.52 -20.15 14.51
N SER A 448 19.74 -20.04 13.19
CA SER A 448 20.30 -18.81 12.60
C SER A 448 19.42 -17.57 12.83
N TYR A 449 18.09 -17.74 12.74
CA TYR A 449 17.14 -16.67 12.99
C TYR A 449 17.11 -16.26 14.47
N PHE A 450 17.18 -17.22 15.40
CA PHE A 450 17.21 -16.91 16.84
C PHE A 450 18.49 -16.21 17.26
N CYS A 451 19.65 -16.64 16.76
CA CYS A 451 20.93 -15.95 17.01
C CYS A 451 20.91 -14.50 16.53
N PHE A 452 20.13 -14.20 15.49
CA PHE A 452 19.90 -12.85 14.99
C PHE A 452 18.84 -12.07 15.81
N ALA A 453 17.68 -12.68 16.08
CA ALA A 453 16.54 -11.99 16.68
C ALA A 453 16.72 -11.74 18.19
N ALA A 454 17.31 -12.69 18.93
CA ALA A 454 17.39 -12.63 20.39
C ALA A 454 18.18 -11.41 20.93
N PRO A 455 19.36 -11.05 20.39
CA PRO A 455 20.09 -9.86 20.83
C PRO A 455 19.34 -8.55 20.52
N ILE A 456 18.65 -8.50 19.37
CA ILE A 456 17.92 -7.30 18.95
C ILE A 456 16.68 -7.08 19.83
N ALA A 457 15.96 -8.16 20.13
CA ALA A 457 14.85 -8.14 21.09
C ALA A 457 15.33 -7.79 22.50
N PHE A 458 16.51 -8.27 22.91
CA PHE A 458 17.09 -7.90 24.20
C PHE A 458 17.36 -6.39 24.28
N LEU A 459 18.01 -5.81 23.26
CA LEU A 459 18.27 -4.38 23.21
C LEU A 459 16.99 -3.54 23.23
N SER A 460 15.96 -3.94 22.48
CA SER A 460 14.70 -3.21 22.43
C SER A 460 13.91 -3.27 23.75
N VAL A 461 13.86 -4.45 24.39
CA VAL A 461 13.21 -4.63 25.70
C VAL A 461 13.95 -3.89 26.79
N MET A 462 15.29 -3.91 26.80
CA MET A 462 16.08 -3.17 27.78
C MET A 462 15.94 -1.66 27.63
N ALA A 463 15.90 -1.15 26.39
CA ALA A 463 15.62 0.26 26.13
C ALA A 463 14.21 0.65 26.59
N ALA A 464 13.20 -0.19 26.30
CA ALA A 464 11.83 0.04 26.74
C ALA A 464 11.71 0.04 28.27
N SER A 465 12.29 -0.96 28.93
CA SER A 465 12.25 -1.08 30.39
C SER A 465 12.95 0.10 31.08
N ALA A 466 14.03 0.64 30.50
CA ALA A 466 14.72 1.80 31.03
C ALA A 466 13.80 3.03 31.10
N ILE A 467 12.97 3.26 30.08
CA ILE A 467 12.03 4.39 30.02
C ILE A 467 11.04 4.33 31.19
N VAL A 468 10.46 3.16 31.47
CA VAL A 468 9.48 3.01 32.54
C VAL A 468 10.15 2.97 33.92
N PHE A 469 11.24 2.21 34.05
CA PHE A 469 11.90 1.97 35.34
C PHE A 469 12.56 3.22 35.91
N PHE A 470 13.37 3.91 35.10
CA PHE A 470 14.00 5.17 35.50
C PHE A 470 13.03 6.36 35.36
N GLY A 471 12.20 6.39 34.32
CA GLY A 471 11.29 7.51 34.09
C GLY A 471 10.16 7.64 35.11
N LEU A 472 9.72 6.54 35.75
CA LEU A 472 8.73 6.59 36.85
C LEU A 472 9.36 6.52 38.25
N GLY A 473 10.67 6.35 38.38
CA GLY A 473 11.34 6.26 39.68
C GLY A 473 10.94 5.04 40.53
N LEU A 474 10.77 3.86 39.91
CA LEU A 474 10.18 2.69 40.59
C LEU A 474 10.99 2.14 41.78
N THR A 475 12.26 2.53 41.95
CA THR A 475 13.10 2.04 43.06
C THR A 475 13.53 3.10 44.07
N THR A 476 13.21 4.38 43.84
CA THR A 476 13.68 5.47 44.71
C THR A 476 12.89 5.61 46.01
N GLU A 477 11.77 4.91 46.17
CA GLU A 477 10.84 5.12 47.29
C GLU A 477 11.03 4.16 48.48
N GLY A 478 11.98 3.23 48.42
CA GLY A 478 12.24 2.25 49.48
C GLY A 478 13.71 2.11 49.90
N ARG A 479 14.60 2.92 49.32
CA ARG A 479 16.03 2.93 49.61
C ARG A 479 16.35 4.08 50.57
N ASP A 480 17.37 3.90 51.41
CA ASP A 480 17.82 4.93 52.37
C ASP A 480 17.85 6.32 51.70
N PRO A 481 17.38 7.38 52.36
CA PRO A 481 17.21 8.73 51.80
C PRO A 481 18.52 9.44 51.36
N GLY A 482 19.64 8.72 51.23
CA GLY A 482 20.93 9.20 50.75
C GLY A 482 21.58 8.35 49.65
N ALA A 483 20.93 7.27 49.17
CA ALA A 483 21.47 6.47 48.06
C ALA A 483 21.11 7.09 46.71
N THR A 484 22.04 7.81 46.09
CA THR A 484 21.88 8.43 44.76
C THR A 484 22.20 7.49 43.59
N ASP A 485 22.60 6.25 43.86
CA ASP A 485 23.04 5.32 42.82
C ASP A 485 21.84 4.63 42.16
N PRO A 486 21.71 4.69 40.81
CA PRO A 486 20.65 3.99 40.10
C PRO A 486 20.75 2.46 40.26
N ASP A 487 19.61 1.81 40.52
CA ASP A 487 19.53 0.35 40.70
C ASP A 487 19.65 -0.42 39.36
N TRP A 488 20.86 -0.48 38.81
CA TRP A 488 21.16 -1.14 37.55
C TRP A 488 20.77 -2.63 37.52
N LEU A 489 21.02 -3.35 38.62
CA LEU A 489 20.69 -4.78 38.71
C LEU A 489 19.18 -5.00 38.71
N GLY A 490 18.44 -4.15 39.42
CA GLY A 490 16.97 -4.20 39.44
C GLY A 490 16.39 -3.96 38.04
N TRP A 491 16.89 -2.94 37.34
CA TRP A 491 16.49 -2.67 35.96
C TRP A 491 16.79 -3.84 35.02
N LEU A 492 17.99 -4.43 35.13
CA LEU A 492 18.40 -5.55 34.30
C LEU A 492 17.50 -6.78 34.52
N LEU A 493 17.18 -7.10 35.77
CA LEU A 493 16.29 -8.20 36.11
C LEU A 493 14.87 -7.95 35.60
N PHE A 494 14.32 -6.75 35.84
CA PHE A 494 13.01 -6.32 35.34
C PHE A 494 12.91 -6.45 33.80
N GLY A 495 13.92 -5.93 33.08
CA GLY A 495 13.99 -6.03 31.62
C GLY A 495 14.18 -7.47 31.13
N SER A 496 14.98 -8.28 31.83
CA SER A 496 15.24 -9.68 31.45
C SER A 496 14.00 -10.58 31.54
N VAL A 497 13.13 -10.36 32.54
CA VAL A 497 11.85 -11.09 32.66
C VAL A 497 10.91 -10.71 31.52
N LEU A 498 10.83 -9.42 31.18
CA LEU A 498 10.08 -8.95 30.02
C LEU A 498 10.64 -9.50 28.71
N TRP A 499 11.95 -9.68 28.61
CA TRP A 499 12.60 -10.28 27.45
C TRP A 499 12.28 -11.77 27.31
N ALA A 500 12.24 -12.52 28.42
CA ALA A 500 11.77 -13.91 28.41
C ALA A 500 10.31 -14.02 27.94
N ALA A 501 9.43 -13.12 28.40
CA ALA A 501 8.03 -13.07 27.96
C ALA A 501 7.89 -12.72 26.46
N TRP A 502 8.67 -11.73 25.98
CA TRP A 502 8.73 -11.38 24.56
C TRP A 502 9.18 -12.58 23.72
N GLY A 503 10.28 -13.23 24.12
CA GLY A 503 10.84 -14.39 23.44
C GLY A 503 9.86 -15.56 23.41
N PHE A 504 9.15 -15.84 24.51
CA PHE A 504 8.14 -16.91 24.54
C PHE A 504 7.04 -16.69 23.50
N VAL A 505 6.49 -15.47 23.42
CA VAL A 505 5.43 -15.16 22.44
C VAL A 505 5.98 -15.17 21.01
N GLU A 506 7.21 -14.71 20.79
CA GLU A 506 7.87 -14.83 19.48
C GLU A 506 8.00 -16.30 19.04
N GLN A 507 8.38 -17.20 19.94
CA GLN A 507 8.44 -18.62 19.61
C GLN A 507 7.04 -19.20 19.35
N GLN A 508 6.05 -18.82 20.15
CA GLN A 508 4.66 -19.25 19.96
C GLN A 508 4.11 -18.82 18.59
N THR A 509 4.39 -17.60 18.14
CA THR A 509 3.89 -17.09 16.85
C THR A 509 4.57 -17.78 15.67
N ILE A 510 5.86 -18.07 15.79
CA ILE A 510 6.63 -18.85 14.81
C ILE A 510 6.06 -20.26 14.69
N ALA A 511 5.71 -20.90 15.81
CA ALA A 511 5.07 -22.21 15.83
C ALA A 511 3.74 -22.21 15.07
N LEU A 512 2.89 -21.21 15.31
CA LEU A 512 1.58 -21.08 14.66
C LEU A 512 1.71 -20.76 13.15
N MET A 513 2.72 -19.96 12.76
CA MET A 513 2.99 -19.62 11.37
C MET A 513 3.47 -20.81 10.53
N LEU A 514 3.89 -21.92 11.15
CA LEU A 514 4.15 -23.19 10.47
C LEU A 514 2.84 -23.79 9.89
N ILE A 515 1.75 -23.72 10.66
CA ILE A 515 0.48 -24.38 10.34
C ILE A 515 -0.45 -23.43 9.56
N VAL A 516 -0.45 -22.14 9.91
CA VAL A 516 -1.38 -21.15 9.36
C VAL A 516 -0.76 -20.41 8.17
N ARG A 517 -1.43 -20.46 7.00
CA ARG A 517 -0.96 -19.79 5.76
C ARG A 517 -0.86 -18.28 5.92
N SER A 518 -1.92 -17.64 6.42
CA SER A 518 -1.97 -16.18 6.61
C SER A 518 -1.24 -15.76 7.89
N SER A 519 -0.30 -14.82 7.77
CA SER A 519 0.42 -14.24 8.93
C SER A 519 -0.52 -13.50 9.88
N TYR A 520 -1.54 -12.81 9.34
CA TYR A 520 -2.54 -12.11 10.14
C TYR A 520 -3.40 -13.08 10.99
N CYS A 521 -3.78 -14.22 10.41
CA CYS A 521 -4.54 -15.24 11.13
C CYS A 521 -3.67 -15.91 12.22
N ALA A 522 -2.38 -16.11 11.96
CA ALA A 522 -1.45 -16.60 12.97
C ALA A 522 -1.26 -15.58 14.13
N ALA A 523 -1.16 -14.28 13.80
CA ALA A 523 -1.02 -13.22 14.79
C ALA A 523 -2.26 -13.13 15.70
N SER A 524 -3.45 -13.11 15.11
CA SER A 524 -4.72 -13.07 15.86
C SER A 524 -4.92 -14.32 16.73
N ALA A 525 -4.60 -15.51 16.23
CA ALA A 525 -4.62 -16.74 17.03
C ALA A 525 -3.62 -16.67 18.19
N SER A 526 -2.42 -16.15 17.96
CA SER A 526 -1.43 -15.98 19.02
C SER A 526 -1.87 -14.99 20.08
N VAL A 527 -2.44 -13.84 19.67
CA VAL A 527 -2.98 -12.83 20.60
C VAL A 527 -4.15 -13.39 21.40
N ALA A 528 -5.03 -14.19 20.78
CA ALA A 528 -6.12 -14.85 21.49
C ALA A 528 -5.59 -15.83 22.56
N LEU A 529 -4.60 -16.66 22.22
CA LEU A 529 -3.96 -17.55 23.19
C LEU A 529 -3.26 -16.79 24.32
N THR A 530 -2.47 -15.76 24.00
CA THR A 530 -1.80 -14.96 25.03
C THR A 530 -2.80 -14.18 25.90
N SER A 531 -3.95 -13.75 25.37
CA SER A 531 -5.00 -13.13 26.17
C SER A 531 -5.60 -14.11 27.20
N ALA A 532 -5.81 -15.36 26.81
CA ALA A 532 -6.25 -16.41 27.74
C ALA A 532 -5.19 -16.69 28.81
N TYR A 533 -3.91 -16.73 28.41
CA TYR A 533 -2.80 -16.90 29.34
C TYR A 533 -2.69 -15.73 30.32
N LEU A 534 -2.81 -14.48 29.87
CA LEU A 534 -2.75 -13.31 30.74
C LEU A 534 -3.91 -13.28 31.74
N LEU A 535 -5.11 -13.69 31.32
CA LEU A 535 -6.29 -13.76 32.18
C LEU A 535 -6.14 -14.80 33.31
N VAL A 536 -5.52 -15.95 33.00
CA VAL A 536 -5.31 -17.03 33.97
C VAL A 536 -4.07 -16.81 34.84
N GLY A 537 -2.99 -16.25 34.29
CA GLY A 537 -1.67 -16.24 34.94
C GLY A 537 -1.30 -14.96 35.68
N ALA A 538 -1.67 -13.78 35.17
CA ALA A 538 -1.05 -12.52 35.63
C ALA A 538 -1.47 -12.05 37.04
N ALA A 539 -2.44 -12.73 37.67
CA ALA A 539 -3.02 -12.46 39.00
C ALA A 539 -3.54 -11.02 39.26
N THR A 540 -3.51 -10.14 38.26
CA THR A 540 -3.88 -8.72 38.40
C THR A 540 -5.35 -8.45 38.15
N LEU A 541 -5.92 -9.13 37.16
CA LEU A 541 -7.34 -9.05 36.80
C LEU A 541 -8.20 -9.92 37.71
N ARG A 542 -7.70 -11.10 38.07
CA ARG A 542 -8.34 -12.05 38.98
C ARG A 542 -7.27 -12.64 39.89
N SER A 543 -7.53 -12.71 41.19
CA SER A 543 -6.60 -13.33 42.13
C SER A 543 -6.50 -14.84 41.87
N LEU A 544 -5.29 -15.40 42.02
CA LEU A 544 -5.05 -16.84 41.93
C LEU A 544 -5.66 -17.62 43.11
N VAL A 545 -6.03 -16.91 44.17
CA VAL A 545 -6.77 -17.46 45.33
C VAL A 545 -8.24 -17.72 44.99
N GLY A 546 -8.83 -16.93 44.09
CA GLY A 546 -10.26 -16.99 43.75
C GLY A 546 -10.59 -17.77 42.48
N ILE A 547 -9.64 -18.52 41.92
CA ILE A 547 -9.84 -19.35 40.72
C ILE A 547 -10.11 -20.82 41.10
N PRO A 548 -10.90 -21.56 40.31
CA PRO A 548 -11.13 -22.99 40.57
C PRO A 548 -9.84 -23.80 40.42
N ASP A 549 -9.70 -24.88 41.20
CA ASP A 549 -8.46 -25.67 41.32
C ASP A 549 -7.86 -26.10 39.98
N TRP A 550 -8.68 -26.55 39.02
CA TRP A 550 -8.20 -26.95 37.69
C TRP A 550 -7.54 -25.80 36.93
N LEU A 551 -8.07 -24.58 37.07
CA LEU A 551 -7.51 -23.38 36.45
C LEU A 551 -6.25 -22.91 37.19
N TYR A 552 -6.18 -23.13 38.50
CA TYR A 552 -4.97 -22.89 39.30
C TYR A 552 -3.82 -23.81 38.86
N TYR A 553 -4.06 -25.11 38.66
CA TYR A 553 -3.06 -26.00 38.10
C TYR A 553 -2.67 -25.62 36.67
N LEU A 554 -3.63 -25.20 35.83
CA LEU A 554 -3.34 -24.69 34.48
C LEU A 554 -2.43 -23.45 34.51
N SER A 555 -2.57 -22.59 35.53
CA SER A 555 -1.72 -21.39 35.68
C SER A 555 -0.23 -21.71 35.85
N HIS A 556 0.13 -22.92 36.29
CA HIS A 556 1.53 -23.35 36.41
C HIS A 556 2.19 -23.68 35.06
N VAL A 557 1.39 -23.92 34.02
CA VAL A 557 1.89 -24.19 32.65
C VAL A 557 2.07 -22.88 31.86
N ASN A 558 1.94 -21.73 32.53
CA ASN A 558 1.87 -20.44 31.90
C ASN A 558 3.00 -19.51 32.33
N VAL A 559 3.80 -19.05 31.36
CA VAL A 559 4.92 -18.12 31.59
C VAL A 559 4.49 -16.82 32.28
N PHE A 560 3.26 -16.34 32.00
CA PHE A 560 2.79 -15.05 32.51
C PHE A 560 2.48 -15.08 34.01
N LYS A 561 2.27 -16.27 34.62
CA LYS A 561 2.21 -16.41 36.09
C LYS A 561 3.54 -15.99 36.71
N PHE A 562 4.62 -16.64 36.28
CA PHE A 562 5.96 -16.43 36.82
C PHE A 562 6.50 -15.03 36.50
N ALA A 563 6.28 -14.55 35.27
CA ALA A 563 6.71 -13.21 34.88
C ALA A 563 5.99 -12.11 35.67
N ALA A 564 4.65 -12.19 35.82
CA ALA A 564 3.89 -11.20 36.58
C ALA A 564 4.21 -11.26 38.08
N ALA A 565 4.38 -12.46 38.65
CA ALA A 565 4.77 -12.65 40.04
C ALA A 565 6.15 -12.03 40.34
N ALA A 566 7.16 -12.33 39.51
CA ALA A 566 8.51 -11.78 39.68
C ALA A 566 8.54 -10.25 39.60
N LEU A 567 7.84 -9.67 38.61
CA LEU A 567 7.80 -8.21 38.43
C LEU A 567 7.03 -7.52 39.56
N GLN A 568 5.88 -8.05 39.98
CA GLN A 568 5.10 -7.46 41.08
C GLN A 568 5.82 -7.60 42.42
N GLN A 569 6.48 -8.73 42.64
CA GLN A 569 7.32 -8.91 43.81
C GLN A 569 8.45 -7.88 43.85
N GLN A 570 9.15 -7.66 42.73
CA GLN A 570 10.23 -6.68 42.68
C GLN A 570 9.78 -5.26 43.05
N LEU A 571 8.54 -4.88 42.68
CA LEU A 571 8.00 -3.54 42.93
C LEU A 571 7.33 -3.36 44.30
N LEU A 572 6.80 -4.42 44.91
CA LEU A 572 5.90 -4.32 46.07
C LEU A 572 6.38 -5.10 47.29
N TRP A 573 7.37 -5.98 47.13
CA TRP A 573 7.84 -6.82 48.22
C TRP A 573 8.61 -5.98 49.25
N GLN A 574 8.07 -5.95 50.47
CA GLN A 574 8.62 -5.21 51.62
C GLN A 574 8.79 -3.70 51.40
N GLN A 575 8.25 -3.16 50.30
CA GLN A 575 8.23 -1.74 49.97
C GLN A 575 6.85 -1.12 50.29
N LEU A 576 6.82 0.21 50.41
CA LEU A 576 5.60 1.02 50.63
C LEU A 576 4.81 0.65 51.90
N PRO A 577 5.41 0.76 53.10
CA PRO A 577 4.67 0.59 54.33
C PRO A 577 3.66 1.75 54.53
N SER A 578 2.45 1.41 55.01
CA SER A 578 1.46 2.35 55.55
C SER A 578 1.18 3.61 54.69
N LEU A 579 0.93 3.41 53.39
CA LEU A 579 0.58 4.52 52.49
C LEU A 579 -0.70 5.26 52.93
N PRO A 580 -0.77 6.59 52.85
CA PRO A 580 -1.96 7.37 53.17
C PRO A 580 -3.09 7.17 52.14
N VAL A 581 -4.34 7.37 52.54
CA VAL A 581 -5.50 7.35 51.62
C VAL A 581 -5.48 8.59 50.72
N ASN A 582 -5.20 9.73 51.33
CA ASN A 582 -5.10 11.04 50.71
C ASN A 582 -4.11 11.90 51.51
N GLU A 583 -3.72 13.08 51.02
CA GLU A 583 -2.77 13.96 51.73
C GLU A 583 -3.20 14.32 53.18
N THR A 584 -4.50 14.21 53.48
CA THR A 584 -5.09 14.54 54.78
C THR A 584 -5.39 13.35 55.68
N ILE A 585 -5.38 12.11 55.17
CA ILE A 585 -5.79 10.90 55.92
C ILE A 585 -4.66 9.88 55.84
N THR A 586 -3.97 9.67 56.96
CA THR A 586 -2.92 8.68 57.13
C THR A 586 -3.51 7.36 57.62
N CYS A 587 -2.95 6.23 57.16
CA CYS A 587 -3.39 4.90 57.58
C CYS A 587 -2.55 4.43 58.77
N PRO A 588 -3.10 4.35 59.99
CA PRO A 588 -2.44 3.66 61.10
C PRO A 588 -2.35 2.15 60.81
N ASP A 589 -1.46 1.44 61.49
CA ASP A 589 -1.19 0.00 61.34
C ASP A 589 -2.42 -0.94 61.50
N ASN A 590 -3.58 -0.39 61.90
CA ASN A 590 -4.83 -1.11 62.12
C ASN A 590 -5.75 -0.97 60.90
N ASN A 591 -5.97 -2.09 60.20
CA ASN A 591 -6.74 -2.25 58.94
C ASN A 591 -8.27 -1.97 59.06
N ALA A 592 -8.71 -1.00 59.85
CA ALA A 592 -10.12 -0.85 60.24
C ALA A 592 -10.69 0.57 60.06
N GLU A 593 -10.09 1.41 59.22
CA GLU A 593 -10.65 2.72 58.84
C GLU A 593 -11.06 2.74 57.35
N PHE A 594 -12.10 3.54 57.05
CA PHE A 594 -12.69 3.67 55.71
C PHE A 594 -11.63 4.18 54.70
N GLY A 595 -11.00 3.26 53.95
CA GLY A 595 -10.04 3.58 52.89
C GLY A 595 -8.65 2.92 53.01
N CYS A 596 -8.29 2.37 54.17
CA CYS A 596 -7.00 1.73 54.43
C CYS A 596 -7.10 0.20 54.31
N ARG A 597 -6.91 -0.35 53.10
CA ARG A 597 -7.05 -1.80 52.84
C ARG A 597 -5.74 -2.58 52.99
N TYR A 598 -4.62 -2.03 52.53
CA TYR A 598 -3.33 -2.74 52.50
C TYR A 598 -2.34 -2.10 53.46
N ARG A 599 -1.81 -2.91 54.39
CA ARG A 599 -0.79 -2.48 55.34
C ARG A 599 0.55 -2.24 54.65
N ASN A 600 1.04 -3.25 53.92
CA ASN A 600 2.28 -3.22 53.14
C ASN A 600 2.04 -3.88 51.77
N GLY A 601 2.96 -3.67 50.82
CA GLY A 601 2.89 -4.34 49.52
C GLY A 601 2.97 -5.88 49.60
N THR A 602 3.59 -6.44 50.63
CA THR A 602 3.57 -7.89 50.89
C THR A 602 2.16 -8.43 51.14
N TYR A 603 1.33 -7.69 51.88
CA TYR A 603 -0.05 -8.07 52.16
C TYR A 603 -0.90 -8.10 50.88
N TYR A 604 -0.69 -7.11 50.00
CA TYR A 604 -1.32 -7.06 48.67
C TYR A 604 -0.92 -8.26 47.79
N LEU A 605 0.35 -8.67 47.82
CA LEU A 605 0.81 -9.82 47.04
C LEU A 605 0.26 -11.14 47.57
N LEU A 606 0.22 -11.32 48.90
CA LEU A 606 -0.32 -12.53 49.52
C LEU A 606 -1.81 -12.70 49.18
N GLU A 607 -2.62 -11.64 49.22
CA GLU A 607 -4.05 -11.72 48.85
C GLU A 607 -4.25 -12.18 47.39
N ARG A 608 -3.27 -11.98 46.51
CA ARG A 608 -3.36 -12.30 45.08
C ARG A 608 -2.78 -13.64 44.68
N TYR A 609 -1.65 -14.03 45.27
CA TYR A 609 -0.89 -15.22 44.88
C TYR A 609 -0.96 -16.36 45.90
N HIS A 610 -1.22 -16.09 47.18
CA HIS A 610 -1.08 -17.09 48.24
C HIS A 610 -2.36 -17.93 48.41
N VAL A 611 -2.26 -19.23 48.14
CA VAL A 611 -3.35 -20.19 48.34
C VAL A 611 -3.12 -20.97 49.63
N PHE A 612 -4.08 -20.90 50.56
CA PHE A 612 -4.10 -21.75 51.75
C PHE A 612 -4.65 -23.14 51.38
N GLN A 613 -3.77 -24.14 51.27
CA GLN A 613 -4.19 -25.53 51.06
C GLN A 613 -3.99 -26.35 52.34
N GLY A 614 -5.08 -26.88 52.91
CA GLY A 614 -5.04 -27.92 53.94
C GLY A 614 -4.57 -27.51 55.35
N GLY A 615 -4.59 -26.22 55.70
CA GLY A 615 -4.22 -25.75 57.05
C GLY A 615 -2.73 -25.84 57.37
N VAL A 616 -1.90 -26.16 56.38
CA VAL A 616 -0.44 -26.07 56.44
C VAL A 616 -0.03 -24.91 55.55
N ASP A 617 0.64 -23.92 56.12
CA ASP A 617 1.30 -22.85 55.36
C ASP A 617 2.43 -23.51 54.54
N LEU A 618 2.11 -24.01 53.35
CA LEU A 618 3.12 -24.34 52.35
C LEU A 618 3.94 -23.06 52.15
N ASP A 619 5.24 -23.16 52.46
CA ASP A 619 6.20 -22.05 52.41
C ASP A 619 5.94 -21.19 51.17
N ARG A 620 6.17 -19.87 51.31
CA ARG A 620 5.93 -18.78 50.35
C ARG A 620 6.65 -18.91 48.99
N GLN A 621 7.01 -20.11 48.57
CA GLN A 621 7.71 -20.54 47.37
C GLN A 621 7.08 -20.00 46.07
N ASP A 622 5.75 -19.82 46.03
CA ASP A 622 5.05 -19.21 44.88
C ASP A 622 5.51 -17.76 44.61
N LEU A 623 6.02 -17.07 45.63
CA LEU A 623 6.51 -15.69 45.60
C LEU A 623 8.04 -15.65 45.76
N ASP A 624 8.78 -16.69 45.40
CA ASP A 624 10.23 -16.61 45.37
C ASP A 624 10.72 -15.92 44.09
N PHE A 625 11.48 -14.84 44.24
CA PHE A 625 11.85 -13.98 43.11
C PHE A 625 12.71 -14.72 42.07
N PHE A 626 13.80 -15.34 42.53
CA PHE A 626 14.76 -15.98 41.62
C PHE A 626 14.22 -17.25 40.96
N THR A 627 13.35 -18.01 41.64
CA THR A 627 12.71 -19.19 41.07
C THR A 627 11.75 -18.78 39.96
N ASN A 628 10.93 -17.75 40.19
CA ASN A 628 9.99 -17.21 39.19
C ASN A 628 10.71 -16.62 37.97
N VAL A 629 11.85 -15.93 38.16
CA VAL A 629 12.72 -15.50 37.06
C VAL A 629 13.25 -16.72 36.28
N GLY A 630 13.76 -17.73 36.97
CA GLY A 630 14.26 -18.96 36.37
C GLY A 630 13.21 -19.70 35.54
N PHE A 631 11.99 -19.88 36.07
CA PHE A 631 10.88 -20.50 35.35
C PHE A 631 10.52 -19.74 34.08
N SER A 632 10.54 -18.41 34.10
CA SER A 632 10.27 -17.59 32.92
C SER A 632 11.23 -17.92 31.76
N PHE A 633 12.51 -18.13 32.05
CA PHE A 633 13.51 -18.54 31.06
C PHE A 633 13.36 -20.01 30.63
N ILE A 634 12.97 -20.90 31.54
CA ILE A 634 12.72 -22.31 31.21
C ILE A 634 11.58 -22.44 30.19
N PHE A 635 10.49 -21.70 30.35
CA PHE A 635 9.38 -21.70 29.37
C PHE A 635 9.82 -21.16 28.00
N TYR A 636 10.63 -20.09 27.99
CA TYR A 636 11.19 -19.57 26.74
C TYR A 636 12.07 -20.60 26.03
N ALA A 637 13.01 -21.22 26.74
CA ALA A 637 13.87 -22.28 26.20
C ALA A 637 13.07 -23.51 25.75
N GLY A 638 12.05 -23.91 26.51
CA GLY A 638 11.16 -25.01 26.18
C GLY A 638 10.41 -24.80 24.86
N MET A 639 9.88 -23.60 24.63
CA MET A 639 9.22 -23.26 23.36
C MET A 639 10.21 -23.22 22.19
N LEU A 640 11.44 -22.75 22.41
CA LEU A 640 12.50 -22.75 21.38
C LEU A 640 12.83 -24.18 20.94
N ILE A 641 13.06 -25.08 21.91
CA ILE A 641 13.31 -26.51 21.64
C ILE A 641 12.10 -27.15 20.94
N GLY A 642 10.89 -26.85 21.40
CA GLY A 642 9.64 -27.30 20.75
C GLY A 642 9.57 -26.90 19.28
N ASN A 643 9.94 -25.66 18.94
CA ASN A 643 10.00 -25.19 17.57
C ASN A 643 11.06 -25.91 16.72
N LEU A 644 12.24 -26.20 17.28
CA LEU A 644 13.26 -26.97 16.58
C LEU A 644 12.76 -28.37 16.23
N VAL A 645 12.03 -29.01 17.14
CA VAL A 645 11.40 -30.33 16.91
C VAL A 645 10.28 -30.22 15.86
N LEU A 646 9.43 -29.20 15.92
CA LEU A 646 8.36 -28.99 14.94
C LEU A 646 8.90 -28.83 13.52
N TYR A 647 10.03 -28.14 13.34
CA TYR A 647 10.67 -27.96 12.03
C TYR A 647 11.52 -29.16 11.55
N LEU A 648 11.75 -30.16 12.40
CA LEU A 648 12.31 -31.46 12.00
C LEU A 648 11.24 -32.35 11.36
N ILE A 649 9.99 -32.25 11.80
CA ILE A 649 8.91 -33.11 11.33
C ILE A 649 8.54 -32.71 9.89
N PRO A 650 8.53 -33.66 8.92
CA PRO A 650 8.14 -33.35 7.56
C PRO A 650 6.70 -32.86 7.54
N LEU A 651 6.49 -31.63 7.08
CA LEU A 651 5.14 -31.06 7.01
C LEU A 651 4.21 -31.98 6.21
N PRO A 652 3.02 -32.28 6.74
CA PRO A 652 2.05 -33.11 6.04
C PRO A 652 1.66 -32.48 4.70
N ALA A 653 1.35 -33.32 3.72
CA ALA A 653 1.18 -32.90 2.32
C ALA A 653 0.13 -31.79 2.14
N PHE A 654 -0.89 -31.74 2.99
CA PHE A 654 -1.94 -30.70 2.95
C PHE A 654 -1.44 -29.29 3.30
N ILE A 655 -0.39 -29.17 4.13
CA ILE A 655 0.24 -27.88 4.44
C ILE A 655 1.15 -27.47 3.28
N LYS A 656 1.88 -28.44 2.70
CA LYS A 656 2.75 -28.20 1.53
C LYS A 656 1.99 -27.74 0.30
N THR A 657 0.80 -28.27 0.03
CA THR A 657 -0.05 -27.81 -1.09
C THR A 657 -0.58 -26.39 -0.86
N LYS A 658 -0.85 -26.00 0.40
CA LYS A 658 -1.32 -24.66 0.77
C LYS A 658 -0.30 -23.56 0.47
N PHE A 659 0.98 -23.88 0.38
CA PHE A 659 2.07 -22.96 0.04
C PHE A 659 2.57 -23.12 -1.41
N ARG A 660 1.86 -23.88 -2.28
CA ARG A 660 2.19 -24.01 -3.72
C ARG A 660 1.65 -22.86 -4.58
N GLU A 661 0.65 -22.14 -4.05
CA GLU A 661 0.04 -20.93 -4.62
C GLU A 661 0.58 -19.70 -3.92
#